data_AF-A0A4Y8XTJ2-F1
#
_entry.id   AF-A0A4Y8XTJ2-F1
#
_cell.length_a   1.000
_cell.length_b   1.000
_cell.length_c   1.000
_cell.angle_alpha   90.00
_cell.angle_beta   90.00
_cell.angle_gamma   90.00
#
_symmetry.space_group_name_H-M   'P 1'
#
loop_
_entity.id
_entity.type
_entity.pdbx_description
1 polymer ?
#
loop_
_entity_poly.entity_id
_entity_poly.type
_entity_poly.pdbx_seq_one_letter_code
_entity_poly.pdbx_strand_id
1 'polypeptide(L)'
;MIDETTAGLLEAAGPQMYRRNSFRITGLPTSADRRTVRQRQQRITPALELGADVDLGHSLPVRLDDIRGAFDRILGDPRRRLVDELFWLWDDEGDGGGARARAGAGVGGTSAGASGGARTCPCPKTLHHDHDAAVRAHSAALDLEVENTGLSGDRQRLDEVTQLWSNAARLWGQVLRRAVFWDHVRHRIAVLDDRQLDESVIDTLRDTLPTTLVKPLIELAAAASTPADRARLALRARDWPLVPSNLVDDQLEEAAAPHYESLRATAKRASSQLDGGNWDGAAAEVYDHALPALAKLEALVPYARHRRTASARNDVAVLLNNCATAASDALGPAANLNASKWFRTAAELATDPATQQTIKTNRDGLSEMMATFTQIKTQVDQLVAAGRIHLARTLLLQVKSQLAQAGGPTGEIDRMLADLRVRPATYTPRRVGGGARALAWAVLLLLGILFAGFVSGLFGDDGDSGSGSGSGSGAPPASGVAVVSAAEITDNSPVGSCIGQESDWKLGEREVPVVSCDDPHWGEVVAYVPLVDTESRYLTAKYPGIEQVVALSRFRCERALAEFRPDDTRVMVKYSTPGEDAWDPSGPTLDEYTTCVAHRIDNEYMTAADRVSLDSPAVPTSVRMPTFAANIEFNAPVGSCVESKTDLATTTTDLPIVPCGEAHWAEIVGYPVLYDEGDALAEADKWPGDKVVYAKARAACEDRTKGLSDDLRLHITYPAKDWWTSPDRPIYAMCAVSYLADNTFTGALR
;
A
#
# COMPACT_ATOMS: atom_id res chain seq x y z
N MET A 1 35.10 20.32 -21.53
CA MET A 1 35.89 19.13 -21.12
C MET A 1 35.76 19.03 -19.61
N ILE A 2 35.43 17.84 -19.09
CA ILE A 2 35.33 17.60 -17.63
C ILE A 2 36.76 17.55 -17.08
N ASP A 3 37.02 18.15 -15.90
CA ASP A 3 38.32 18.03 -15.23
C ASP A 3 38.61 16.56 -14.87
N GLU A 4 39.86 16.12 -14.94
CA GLU A 4 40.23 14.71 -14.69
C GLU A 4 39.97 14.27 -13.24
N THR A 5 39.96 15.19 -12.27
CA THR A 5 39.57 14.89 -10.89
C THR A 5 38.09 14.53 -10.82
N THR A 6 37.24 15.36 -11.43
CA THR A 6 35.79 15.11 -11.54
C THR A 6 35.51 13.83 -12.32
N ALA A 7 36.21 13.60 -13.43
CA ALA A 7 36.08 12.36 -14.20
C ALA A 7 36.47 11.14 -13.35
N GLY A 8 37.59 11.21 -12.62
CA GLY A 8 38.05 10.15 -11.73
C GLY A 8 37.05 9.84 -10.61
N LEU A 9 36.45 10.87 -9.99
CA LEU A 9 35.39 10.72 -9.00
C LEU A 9 34.15 10.05 -9.60
N LEU A 10 33.67 10.53 -10.75
CA LEU A 10 32.49 9.97 -11.43
C LEU A 10 32.68 8.51 -11.83
N GLU A 11 33.87 8.13 -12.30
CA GLU A 11 34.23 6.75 -12.64
C GLU A 11 34.27 5.84 -11.40
N ALA A 12 34.65 6.37 -10.24
CA ALA A 12 34.67 5.62 -8.97
C ALA A 12 33.28 5.50 -8.33
N ALA A 13 32.34 6.37 -8.69
CA ALA A 13 31.07 6.62 -8.00
C ALA A 13 29.98 5.53 -8.13
N GLY A 14 30.34 4.26 -8.28
CA GLY A 14 29.38 3.16 -8.42
C GLY A 14 29.38 2.18 -7.24
N PRO A 15 28.46 1.20 -7.20
CA PRO A 15 28.36 0.19 -6.13
C PRO A 15 29.64 -0.62 -5.90
N GLN A 16 30.51 -0.67 -6.90
CA GLN A 16 31.79 -1.38 -6.87
C GLN A 16 32.98 -0.49 -6.48
N MET A 17 32.73 0.74 -5.98
CA MET A 17 33.74 1.77 -5.66
C MET A 17 34.97 1.18 -4.95
N TYR A 18 34.76 0.45 -3.86
CA TYR A 18 35.85 -0.13 -3.08
C TYR A 18 36.36 -1.45 -3.64
N ARG A 19 35.54 -2.23 -4.37
CA ARG A 19 35.97 -3.50 -5.01
C ARG A 19 36.91 -3.28 -6.17
N ARG A 20 36.71 -2.20 -6.92
CA ARG A 20 37.49 -1.83 -8.10
C ARG A 20 38.58 -0.81 -7.82
N ASN A 21 38.81 -0.45 -6.56
CA ASN A 21 39.87 0.47 -6.18
C ASN A 21 41.25 -0.07 -6.59
N SER A 22 42.08 0.77 -7.18
CA SER A 22 43.36 0.35 -7.75
C SER A 22 44.36 -0.17 -6.71
N PHE A 23 44.35 0.40 -5.50
CA PHE A 23 45.23 -0.02 -4.40
C PHE A 23 44.78 -1.34 -3.80
N ARG A 24 43.47 -1.60 -3.75
CA ARG A 24 42.91 -2.92 -3.42
C ARG A 24 43.42 -3.97 -4.40
N ILE A 25 43.16 -3.76 -5.70
CA ILE A 25 43.47 -4.73 -6.76
C ILE A 25 44.96 -5.09 -6.80
N THR A 26 45.85 -4.11 -6.55
CA THR A 26 47.30 -4.30 -6.63
C THR A 26 47.93 -4.78 -5.31
N GLY A 27 47.19 -4.71 -4.20
CA GLY A 27 47.67 -4.97 -2.86
C GLY A 27 48.78 -4.01 -2.42
N LEU A 28 48.77 -2.78 -2.93
CA LEU A 28 49.74 -1.74 -2.59
C LEU A 28 49.16 -0.78 -1.55
N PRO A 29 49.97 -0.28 -0.61
CA PRO A 29 49.55 0.79 0.27
C PRO A 29 49.43 2.11 -0.52
N THR A 30 48.54 3.00 -0.09
CA THR A 30 48.33 4.32 -0.70
C THR A 30 49.59 5.20 -0.64
N SER A 31 50.45 4.94 0.33
CA SER A 31 51.76 5.58 0.51
C SER A 31 52.81 5.18 -0.55
N ALA A 32 52.59 4.12 -1.33
CA ALA A 32 53.59 3.55 -2.24
C ALA A 32 54.09 4.55 -3.30
N ASP A 33 55.40 4.74 -3.40
CA ASP A 33 55.99 5.63 -4.40
C ASP A 33 55.95 5.02 -5.83
N ARG A 34 56.18 5.85 -6.86
CA ARG A 34 56.18 5.40 -8.27
C ARG A 34 57.15 4.24 -8.54
N ARG A 35 58.29 4.19 -7.83
CA ARG A 35 59.28 3.11 -7.96
C ARG A 35 58.73 1.79 -7.43
N THR A 36 58.13 1.81 -6.24
CA THR A 36 57.53 0.65 -5.57
C THR A 36 56.38 0.09 -6.41
N VAL A 37 55.52 0.96 -6.96
CA VAL A 37 54.43 0.57 -7.86
C VAL A 37 54.96 -0.14 -9.10
N ARG A 38 55.97 0.42 -9.78
CA ARG A 38 56.59 -0.21 -10.97
C ARG A 38 57.24 -1.56 -10.64
N GLN A 39 57.92 -1.66 -9.50
CA GLN A 39 58.54 -2.91 -9.07
C GLN A 39 57.49 -4.00 -8.80
N ARG A 40 56.36 -3.65 -8.17
CA ARG A 40 55.24 -4.56 -7.96
C ARG A 40 54.61 -4.98 -9.30
N GLN A 41 54.40 -4.05 -10.24
CA GLN A 41 53.89 -4.35 -11.59
C GLN A 41 54.79 -5.34 -12.34
N GLN A 42 56.11 -5.09 -12.38
CA GLN A 42 57.08 -5.97 -13.03
C GLN A 42 57.14 -7.38 -12.45
N ARG A 43 56.81 -7.54 -11.17
CA ARG A 43 56.78 -8.84 -10.51
C ARG A 43 55.49 -9.62 -10.78
N ILE A 44 54.35 -8.94 -10.76
CA ILE A 44 53.03 -9.61 -10.73
C ILE A 44 52.48 -9.87 -12.11
N THR A 45 52.57 -8.90 -13.02
CA THR A 45 51.96 -9.03 -14.35
C THR A 45 52.49 -10.25 -15.12
N PRO A 46 53.82 -10.51 -15.19
CA PRO A 46 54.33 -11.70 -15.87
C PRO A 46 53.94 -13.02 -15.16
N ALA A 47 53.87 -13.02 -13.82
CA ALA A 47 53.49 -14.21 -13.07
C ALA A 47 52.03 -14.62 -13.35
N LEU A 48 51.13 -13.65 -13.42
CA LEU A 48 49.73 -13.88 -13.75
C LEU A 48 49.50 -14.24 -15.23
N GLU A 49 50.29 -13.67 -16.15
CA GLU A 49 50.27 -14.08 -17.57
C GLU A 49 50.61 -15.56 -17.75
N LEU A 50 51.47 -16.10 -16.88
CA LEU A 50 51.85 -17.51 -16.84
C LEU A 50 50.88 -18.38 -16.02
N GLY A 51 49.79 -17.81 -15.51
CA GLY A 51 48.78 -18.52 -14.71
C GLY A 51 49.24 -18.88 -13.29
N ALA A 52 50.29 -18.23 -12.77
CA ALA A 52 50.73 -18.46 -11.40
C ALA A 52 49.76 -17.82 -10.40
N ASP A 53 49.55 -18.48 -9.26
CA ASP A 53 48.85 -17.89 -8.13
C ASP A 53 49.78 -16.88 -7.44
N VAL A 54 49.33 -15.62 -7.35
CA VAL A 54 50.13 -14.52 -6.80
C VAL A 54 49.41 -13.95 -5.58
N ASP A 55 50.12 -13.85 -4.46
CA ASP A 55 49.58 -13.22 -3.27
C ASP A 55 49.41 -11.69 -3.46
N LEU A 56 48.15 -11.29 -3.60
CA LEU A 56 47.72 -9.90 -3.68
C LEU A 56 47.34 -9.32 -2.31
N GLY A 57 47.47 -10.09 -1.22
CA GLY A 57 47.04 -9.68 0.12
C GLY A 57 45.53 -9.83 0.36
N HIS A 58 44.80 -10.42 -0.59
CA HIS A 58 43.36 -10.70 -0.47
C HIS A 58 42.97 -11.93 -1.32
N SER A 59 41.86 -12.58 -0.97
CA SER A 59 41.35 -13.76 -1.69
C SER A 59 40.38 -13.46 -2.84
N LEU A 60 40.30 -12.20 -3.28
CA LEU A 60 39.36 -11.79 -4.33
C LEU A 60 39.84 -12.25 -5.72
N PRO A 61 38.93 -12.79 -6.55
CA PRO A 61 39.25 -13.07 -7.94
C PRO A 61 39.38 -11.76 -8.73
N VAL A 62 40.55 -11.52 -9.32
CA VAL A 62 40.83 -10.35 -10.17
C VAL A 62 41.36 -10.83 -11.52
N ARG A 63 40.88 -10.21 -12.61
CA ARG A 63 41.35 -10.56 -13.95
C ARG A 63 42.66 -9.83 -14.23
N LEU A 64 43.49 -10.40 -15.11
CA LEU A 64 44.75 -9.78 -15.53
C LEU A 64 44.55 -8.37 -16.09
N ASP A 65 43.48 -8.14 -16.84
CA ASP A 65 43.17 -6.82 -17.40
C ASP A 65 42.82 -5.80 -16.31
N ASP A 66 42.15 -6.21 -15.23
CA ASP A 66 41.83 -5.35 -14.09
C ASP A 66 43.12 -4.91 -13.37
N ILE A 67 44.08 -5.83 -13.22
CA ILE A 67 45.38 -5.55 -12.60
C ILE A 67 46.22 -4.60 -13.46
N ARG A 68 46.25 -4.79 -14.78
CA ARG A 68 46.93 -3.87 -15.70
C ARG A 68 46.31 -2.47 -15.62
N GLY A 69 44.98 -2.40 -15.70
CA GLY A 69 44.24 -1.13 -15.58
C GLY A 69 44.50 -0.42 -14.25
N ALA A 70 44.58 -1.15 -13.13
CA ALA A 70 44.89 -0.59 -11.82
C ALA A 70 46.31 0.00 -11.75
N PHE A 71 47.32 -0.70 -12.29
CA PHE A 71 48.67 -0.15 -12.37
C PHE A 71 48.75 1.08 -13.28
N ASP A 72 48.10 1.05 -14.44
CA ASP A 72 48.06 2.17 -15.38
C ASP A 72 47.39 3.39 -14.73
N ARG A 73 46.34 3.17 -13.92
CA ARG A 73 45.66 4.23 -13.17
C ARG A 73 46.55 4.84 -12.08
N ILE A 74 47.28 4.03 -11.32
CA ILE A 74 48.20 4.52 -10.26
C ILE A 74 49.42 5.23 -10.85
N LEU A 75 49.96 4.75 -11.98
CA LEU A 75 51.17 5.31 -12.61
C LEU A 75 50.89 6.47 -13.56
N GLY A 76 49.68 6.52 -14.13
CA GLY A 76 49.21 7.49 -15.11
C GLY A 76 48.95 8.87 -14.53
N ASP A 77 47.69 9.30 -14.53
CA ASP A 77 47.30 10.65 -14.08
C ASP A 77 47.31 10.74 -12.54
N PRO A 78 48.09 11.66 -11.94
CA PRO A 78 48.20 11.82 -10.49
C PRO A 78 46.88 12.26 -9.82
N ARG A 79 45.96 12.92 -10.54
CA ARG A 79 44.63 13.28 -10.01
C ARG A 79 43.76 12.05 -9.83
N ARG A 80 43.78 11.13 -10.80
CA ARG A 80 43.07 9.85 -10.72
C ARG A 80 43.63 8.98 -9.60
N ARG A 81 44.97 8.91 -9.48
CA ARG A 81 45.63 8.25 -8.34
C ARG A 81 45.16 8.83 -7.00
N LEU A 82 45.11 10.16 -6.85
CA LEU A 82 44.66 10.80 -5.62
C LEU A 82 43.23 10.40 -5.26
N VAL A 83 42.33 10.30 -6.25
CA VAL A 83 40.96 9.80 -6.03
C VAL A 83 40.95 8.35 -5.51
N ASP A 84 41.75 7.45 -6.08
CA ASP A 84 41.89 6.08 -5.56
C ASP A 84 42.45 6.05 -4.12
N GLU A 85 43.38 6.96 -3.78
CA GLU A 85 43.92 7.08 -2.42
C GLU A 85 42.83 7.55 -1.43
N LEU A 86 41.93 8.45 -1.81
CA LEU A 86 40.81 8.90 -0.97
C LEU A 86 39.77 7.81 -0.67
N PHE A 87 39.62 6.84 -1.56
CA PHE A 87 38.68 5.73 -1.39
C PHE A 87 39.37 4.43 -0.93
N TRP A 88 40.56 4.53 -0.35
CA TRP A 88 41.30 3.38 0.18
C TRP A 88 41.95 3.66 1.53
N LEU A 89 42.49 2.63 2.17
CA LEU A 89 43.05 2.73 3.52
C LEU A 89 44.36 3.52 3.52
N TRP A 90 44.52 4.40 4.52
CA TRP A 90 45.70 5.26 4.70
C TRP A 90 46.69 4.69 5.71
N ASP A 91 46.21 3.97 6.72
CA ASP A 91 47.08 3.25 7.63
C ASP A 91 47.61 1.99 6.93
N ASP A 92 48.93 1.78 6.98
CA ASP A 92 49.48 0.45 6.76
C ASP A 92 48.97 -0.43 7.92
N GLU A 93 48.41 -1.61 7.64
CA GLU A 93 48.19 -2.66 8.65
C GLU A 93 49.54 -3.21 9.18
N GLY A 94 50.38 -2.30 9.70
CA GLY A 94 51.76 -2.51 10.10
C GLY A 94 52.02 -2.15 11.57
N ASP A 95 50.99 -1.86 12.36
CA ASP A 95 51.10 -1.81 13.82
C ASP A 95 50.03 -2.74 14.45
N GLY A 96 50.51 -3.84 15.01
CA GLY A 96 49.71 -4.98 15.43
C GLY A 96 48.68 -4.68 16.52
N GLY A 97 47.47 -5.23 16.35
CA GLY A 97 46.46 -5.22 17.39
C GLY A 97 45.07 -5.70 16.96
N GLY A 98 44.94 -7.00 16.64
CA GLY A 98 43.65 -7.69 16.74
C GLY A 98 43.05 -8.24 15.44
N ALA A 99 43.33 -9.52 15.17
CA ALA A 99 42.38 -10.54 14.69
C ALA A 99 43.12 -11.74 14.03
N ARG A 100 44.08 -12.35 14.72
CA ARG A 100 44.55 -13.71 14.38
C ARG A 100 45.35 -14.30 15.55
N ALA A 101 44.66 -15.00 16.44
CA ALA A 101 45.30 -15.87 17.44
C ALA A 101 44.34 -16.97 17.92
N ARG A 102 44.08 -17.96 17.07
CA ARG A 102 44.03 -19.38 17.45
C ARG A 102 44.42 -20.24 16.25
N ALA A 103 45.71 -20.56 16.16
CA ALA A 103 46.26 -21.89 15.83
C ALA A 103 47.70 -21.78 15.30
N GLY A 104 48.60 -22.57 15.86
CA GLY A 104 49.75 -23.12 15.13
C GLY A 104 51.09 -22.40 15.31
N ALA A 105 51.99 -23.05 16.05
CA ALA A 105 53.39 -22.70 16.21
C ALA A 105 54.22 -23.03 14.94
N GLY A 106 55.32 -22.30 14.73
CA GLY A 106 56.51 -22.89 14.07
C GLY A 106 57.29 -22.04 13.06
N VAL A 107 58.50 -21.68 13.49
CA VAL A 107 59.76 -21.58 12.71
C VAL A 107 60.08 -20.26 12.00
N GLY A 108 61.28 -19.75 12.35
CA GLY A 108 61.82 -18.46 11.97
C GLY A 108 62.35 -18.35 10.53
N GLY A 109 62.50 -17.09 10.11
CA GLY A 109 63.13 -16.68 8.87
C GLY A 109 63.30 -15.17 8.87
N THR A 110 64.48 -14.70 9.31
CA THR A 110 64.87 -13.29 9.26
C THR A 110 65.18 -12.87 7.82
N SER A 111 64.49 -11.85 7.32
CA SER A 111 65.01 -10.98 6.26
C SER A 111 64.61 -9.53 6.52
N ALA A 112 65.53 -8.81 7.15
CA ALA A 112 65.55 -7.36 7.16
C ALA A 112 65.67 -6.87 5.71
N GLY A 113 64.71 -6.08 5.25
CA GLY A 113 64.66 -5.55 3.90
C GLY A 113 63.90 -4.23 3.84
N ALA A 114 64.66 -3.14 4.03
CA ALA A 114 64.37 -1.77 3.58
C ALA A 114 63.07 -1.10 4.06
N SER A 115 63.08 -0.65 5.32
CA SER A 115 62.30 0.51 5.78
C SER A 115 62.87 1.80 5.18
N GLY A 116 62.63 2.00 3.88
CA GLY A 116 63.00 3.20 3.15
C GLY A 116 61.87 4.22 3.12
N GLY A 117 61.76 5.04 4.18
CA GLY A 117 61.16 6.38 4.08
C GLY A 117 59.65 6.52 4.33
N ALA A 118 59.09 5.90 5.37
CA ALA A 118 57.83 6.37 5.95
C ALA A 118 58.08 7.71 6.67
N ARG A 119 58.00 8.83 5.93
CA ARG A 119 57.89 10.15 6.56
C ARG A 119 56.57 10.14 7.31
N THR A 120 56.65 10.25 8.63
CA THR A 120 55.49 10.41 9.50
C THR A 120 54.62 11.54 9.00
N CYS A 121 53.37 11.23 8.64
CA CYS A 121 52.35 12.22 8.29
C CYS A 121 52.28 13.24 9.43
N PRO A 122 52.28 14.56 9.18
CA PRO A 122 52.16 15.60 10.22
C PRO A 122 50.74 15.66 10.83
N CYS A 123 49.98 14.57 10.70
CA CYS A 123 48.55 14.46 10.84
C CYS A 123 48.22 14.03 12.28
N PRO A 124 47.09 14.47 12.86
CA PRO A 124 46.65 13.93 14.14
C PRO A 124 46.52 12.41 14.05
N LYS A 125 46.95 11.69 15.09
CA LYS A 125 46.98 10.22 15.11
C LYS A 125 45.63 9.55 14.82
N THR A 126 44.51 10.23 15.08
CA THR A 126 43.17 9.67 14.84
C THR A 126 42.66 9.89 13.42
N LEU A 127 43.28 10.76 12.60
CA LEU A 127 42.72 11.13 11.30
C LEU A 127 42.66 9.93 10.34
N HIS A 128 43.74 9.16 10.23
CA HIS A 128 43.81 7.99 9.35
C HIS A 128 42.87 6.90 9.82
N HIS A 129 42.89 6.59 11.12
CA HIS A 129 41.91 5.69 11.74
C HIS A 129 40.45 6.08 11.44
N ASP A 130 40.09 7.36 11.59
CA ASP A 130 38.71 7.83 11.38
C ASP A 130 38.30 7.78 9.90
N HIS A 131 39.23 8.11 8.99
CA HIS A 131 39.04 7.97 7.54
C HIS A 131 38.84 6.50 7.16
N ASP A 132 39.73 5.63 7.62
CA ASP A 132 39.72 4.21 7.29
C ASP A 132 38.49 3.51 7.88
N ALA A 133 38.00 3.96 9.05
CA ALA A 133 36.72 3.55 9.59
C ALA A 133 35.55 3.95 8.67
N ALA A 134 35.58 5.14 8.07
CA ALA A 134 34.57 5.58 7.11
C ALA A 134 34.60 4.74 5.82
N VAL A 135 35.79 4.48 5.28
CA VAL A 135 36.00 3.60 4.12
C VAL A 135 35.48 2.20 4.39
N ARG A 136 35.86 1.59 5.52
CA ARG A 136 35.41 0.24 5.91
C ARG A 136 33.90 0.14 6.09
N ALA A 137 33.29 1.10 6.79
CA ALA A 137 31.85 1.12 7.01
C ALA A 137 31.08 1.25 5.69
N HIS A 138 31.53 2.13 4.79
CA HIS A 138 30.89 2.30 3.48
C HIS A 138 31.10 1.10 2.56
N SER A 139 32.31 0.50 2.55
CA SER A 139 32.57 -0.74 1.81
C SER A 139 31.69 -1.87 2.31
N ALA A 140 31.57 -2.08 3.62
CA ALA A 140 30.74 -3.14 4.19
C ALA A 140 29.25 -2.96 3.83
N ALA A 141 28.74 -1.72 3.86
CA ALA A 141 27.38 -1.43 3.42
C ALA A 141 27.17 -1.78 1.93
N LEU A 142 28.08 -1.35 1.07
CA LEU A 142 28.02 -1.63 -0.38
C LEU A 142 28.18 -3.11 -0.68
N ASP A 143 29.09 -3.80 0.00
CA ASP A 143 29.34 -5.23 -0.18
C ASP A 143 28.07 -6.03 0.14
N LEU A 144 27.39 -5.69 1.24
CA LEU A 144 26.16 -6.36 1.65
C LEU A 144 24.98 -6.10 0.69
N GLU A 145 24.86 -4.89 0.12
CA GLU A 145 23.82 -4.57 -0.88
C GLU A 145 24.11 -5.21 -2.24
N VAL A 146 25.38 -5.31 -2.66
CA VAL A 146 25.80 -5.92 -3.93
C VAL A 146 25.65 -7.44 -3.90
N GLU A 147 25.93 -8.09 -2.77
CA GLU A 147 25.90 -9.55 -2.65
C GLU A 147 24.49 -10.14 -2.55
N ASN A 148 23.45 -9.33 -2.32
CA ASN A 148 22.11 -9.83 -2.01
C ASN A 148 21.02 -9.27 -2.94
N THR A 149 20.43 -10.16 -3.74
CA THR A 149 19.14 -9.94 -4.39
C THR A 149 18.00 -10.41 -3.46
N GLY A 150 17.50 -9.54 -2.57
CA GLY A 150 16.26 -9.81 -1.80
C GLY A 150 16.37 -9.73 -0.27
N LEU A 151 16.85 -8.59 0.26
CA LEU A 151 16.91 -8.33 1.71
C LEU A 151 15.53 -8.31 2.38
N SER A 152 14.45 -8.15 1.63
CA SER A 152 13.09 -7.88 2.14
C SER A 152 12.49 -8.97 3.03
N GLY A 153 13.12 -10.15 3.15
CA GLY A 153 12.67 -11.26 4.02
C GLY A 153 13.53 -11.54 5.25
N ASP A 154 14.72 -10.94 5.38
CA ASP A 154 15.65 -11.19 6.50
C ASP A 154 15.84 -9.92 7.33
N ARG A 155 15.03 -9.79 8.40
CA ARG A 155 15.00 -8.61 9.27
C ARG A 155 16.35 -8.32 9.92
N GLN A 156 17.09 -9.36 10.32
CA GLN A 156 18.39 -9.17 10.98
C GLN A 156 19.40 -8.56 10.02
N ARG A 157 19.43 -9.03 8.77
CA ARG A 157 20.29 -8.44 7.73
C ARG A 157 19.86 -7.03 7.33
N LEU A 158 18.55 -6.75 7.30
CA LEU A 158 18.03 -5.41 7.05
C LEU A 158 18.46 -4.41 8.15
N ASP A 159 18.43 -4.83 9.40
CA ASP A 159 18.91 -4.02 10.52
C ASP A 159 20.42 -3.80 10.44
N GLU A 160 21.19 -4.84 10.10
CA GLU A 160 22.64 -4.75 9.91
C GLU A 160 23.02 -3.77 8.79
N VAL A 161 22.44 -3.91 7.59
CA VAL A 161 22.73 -3.02 6.46
C VAL A 161 22.33 -1.58 6.78
N THR A 162 21.22 -1.40 7.49
CA THR A 162 20.75 -0.08 7.94
C THR A 162 21.75 0.58 8.88
N GLN A 163 22.31 -0.19 9.82
CA GLN A 163 23.34 0.31 10.74
C GLN A 163 24.64 0.64 9.99
N LEU A 164 25.05 -0.19 9.04
CA LEU A 164 26.25 0.05 8.23
C LEU A 164 26.14 1.34 7.42
N TRP A 165 25.02 1.57 6.72
CA TRP A 165 24.77 2.82 6.00
C TRP A 165 24.76 4.04 6.91
N SER A 166 24.08 3.95 8.06
CA SER A 166 24.03 5.05 9.04
C SER A 166 25.42 5.37 9.61
N ASN A 167 26.23 4.35 9.86
CA ASN A 167 27.61 4.51 10.31
C ASN A 167 28.50 5.13 9.23
N ALA A 168 28.40 4.65 7.98
CA ALA A 168 29.16 5.19 6.85
C ALA A 168 28.86 6.69 6.66
N ALA A 169 27.58 7.06 6.59
CA ALA A 169 27.12 8.43 6.47
C ALA A 169 27.68 9.30 7.61
N ARG A 170 27.53 8.86 8.86
CA ARG A 170 28.03 9.58 10.04
C ARG A 170 29.55 9.78 10.00
N LEU A 171 30.32 8.72 9.70
CA LEU A 171 31.78 8.76 9.71
C LEU A 171 32.32 9.65 8.58
N TRP A 172 31.82 9.49 7.34
CA TRP A 172 32.18 10.38 6.24
C TRP A 172 31.80 11.84 6.52
N GLY A 173 30.59 12.07 7.04
CA GLY A 173 30.14 13.40 7.44
C GLY A 173 30.99 14.04 8.54
N GLN A 174 31.60 13.25 9.43
CA GLN A 174 32.54 13.74 10.45
C GLN A 174 33.91 14.06 9.84
N VAL A 175 34.44 13.18 8.99
CA VAL A 175 35.77 13.34 8.38
C VAL A 175 35.82 14.53 7.44
N LEU A 176 34.85 14.68 6.53
CA LEU A 176 34.83 15.74 5.52
C LEU A 176 34.70 17.16 6.11
N ARG A 177 34.11 17.30 7.30
CA ARG A 177 33.98 18.58 8.02
C ARG A 177 35.28 19.04 8.70
N ARG A 178 36.28 18.17 8.84
CA ARG A 178 37.51 18.48 9.57
C ARG A 178 38.52 19.17 8.65
N ALA A 179 38.99 20.35 9.02
CA ALA A 179 40.06 21.04 8.30
C ALA A 179 41.33 20.17 8.14
N VAL A 180 41.68 19.42 9.19
CA VAL A 180 42.85 18.51 9.20
C VAL A 180 42.77 17.37 8.17
N PHE A 181 41.57 16.99 7.70
CA PHE A 181 41.43 16.05 6.58
C PHE A 181 41.93 16.68 5.29
N TRP A 182 41.52 17.92 5.00
CA TRP A 182 41.96 18.64 3.82
C TRP A 182 43.44 19.03 3.88
N ASP A 183 43.98 19.29 5.08
CA ASP A 183 45.42 19.51 5.26
C ASP A 183 46.23 18.24 4.96
N HIS A 184 45.68 17.05 5.27
CA HIS A 184 46.29 15.78 4.86
C HIS A 184 46.29 15.63 3.32
N VAL A 185 45.18 15.91 2.65
CA VAL A 185 45.11 15.87 1.17
C VAL A 185 46.12 16.84 0.56
N ARG A 186 46.24 18.07 1.10
CA ARG A 186 47.25 19.05 0.65
C ARG A 186 48.68 18.57 0.87
N HIS A 187 48.96 17.98 2.03
CA HIS A 187 50.25 17.35 2.29
C HIS A 187 50.53 16.24 1.27
N ARG A 188 49.52 15.44 0.93
CA ARG A 188 49.67 14.36 -0.03
C ARG A 188 49.97 14.85 -1.44
N ILE A 189 49.28 15.90 -1.90
CA ILE A 189 49.58 16.60 -3.15
C ILE A 189 51.05 17.06 -3.17
N ALA A 190 51.53 17.69 -2.09
CA ALA A 190 52.92 18.13 -1.99
C ALA A 190 53.93 16.97 -2.00
N VAL A 191 53.58 15.79 -1.46
CA VAL A 191 54.42 14.59 -1.50
C VAL A 191 54.47 13.95 -2.89
N LEU A 192 53.35 13.99 -3.63
CA LEU A 192 53.30 13.50 -5.01
C LEU A 192 54.11 14.38 -5.97
N ASP A 193 54.26 15.67 -5.64
CA ASP A 193 55.11 16.66 -6.32
C ASP A 193 54.92 16.65 -7.85
N ASP A 194 53.65 16.70 -8.27
CA ASP A 194 53.26 16.73 -9.68
C ASP A 194 52.56 18.05 -10.02
N ARG A 195 52.99 18.72 -11.09
CA ARG A 195 52.48 20.03 -11.53
C ARG A 195 50.98 20.05 -11.87
N GLN A 196 50.37 18.88 -12.05
CA GLN A 196 48.93 18.74 -12.33
C GLN A 196 48.08 18.76 -11.05
N LEU A 197 48.71 18.71 -9.88
CA LEU A 197 48.05 18.75 -8.58
C LEU A 197 48.32 20.10 -7.91
N ASP A 198 47.32 20.97 -7.91
CA ASP A 198 47.33 22.26 -7.20
C ASP A 198 46.11 22.41 -6.28
N GLU A 199 45.94 23.58 -5.66
CA GLU A 199 44.84 23.82 -4.72
C GLU A 199 43.45 23.71 -5.39
N SER A 200 43.33 23.93 -6.70
CA SER A 200 42.04 23.80 -7.41
C SER A 200 41.50 22.36 -7.43
N VAL A 201 42.40 21.36 -7.32
CA VAL A 201 42.03 19.96 -7.14
C VAL A 201 41.33 19.76 -5.80
N ILE A 202 41.81 20.43 -4.73
CA ILE A 202 41.19 20.34 -3.40
C ILE A 202 39.80 20.96 -3.40
N ASP A 203 39.63 22.11 -4.04
CA ASP A 203 38.33 22.77 -4.18
C ASP A 203 37.34 21.87 -4.96
N THR A 204 37.80 21.28 -6.07
CA THR A 204 37.01 20.31 -6.84
C THR A 204 36.61 19.08 -6.02
N LEU A 205 37.54 18.54 -5.22
CA LEU A 205 37.26 17.42 -4.32
C LEU A 205 36.24 17.81 -3.24
N ARG A 206 36.36 18.99 -2.63
CA ARG A 206 35.41 19.49 -1.61
C ARG A 206 33.99 19.57 -2.16
N ASP A 207 33.85 20.08 -3.38
CA ASP A 207 32.54 20.29 -4.00
C ASP A 207 31.91 18.97 -4.48
N THR A 208 32.73 18.02 -4.95
CA THR A 208 32.22 16.83 -5.67
C THR A 208 32.20 15.56 -4.81
N LEU A 209 33.08 15.45 -3.81
CA LEU A 209 33.24 14.23 -3.01
C LEU A 209 31.98 13.83 -2.21
N PRO A 210 31.26 14.75 -1.53
CA PRO A 210 30.02 14.40 -0.83
C PRO A 210 29.00 13.72 -1.76
N THR A 211 28.83 14.27 -2.96
CA THR A 211 27.91 13.75 -3.98
C THR A 211 28.42 12.42 -4.57
N THR A 212 29.74 12.26 -4.70
CA THR A 212 30.36 11.01 -5.17
C THR A 212 30.12 9.85 -4.19
N LEU A 213 30.08 10.14 -2.89
CA LEU A 213 29.86 9.13 -1.85
C LEU A 213 28.40 8.62 -1.82
N VAL A 214 27.41 9.45 -2.15
CA VAL A 214 26.00 9.03 -2.16
C VAL A 214 25.59 8.34 -3.47
N LYS A 215 26.28 8.60 -4.57
CA LYS A 215 25.92 8.08 -5.90
C LYS A 215 25.82 6.54 -5.99
N PRO A 216 26.70 5.72 -5.37
CA PRO A 216 26.54 4.27 -5.32
C PRO A 216 25.18 3.83 -4.75
N LEU A 217 24.69 4.53 -3.73
CA LEU A 217 23.40 4.26 -3.10
C LEU A 217 22.22 4.62 -4.01
N ILE A 218 22.35 5.70 -4.80
CA ILE A 218 21.38 6.11 -5.83
C ILE A 218 21.32 5.07 -6.96
N GLU A 219 22.48 4.58 -7.43
CA GLU A 219 22.55 3.54 -8.45
C GLU A 219 21.93 2.22 -7.96
N LEU A 220 22.18 1.84 -6.71
CA LEU A 220 21.53 0.68 -6.08
C LEU A 220 20.01 0.86 -5.98
N ALA A 221 19.53 2.05 -5.59
CA ALA A 221 18.10 2.34 -5.52
C ALA A 221 17.43 2.19 -6.90
N ALA A 222 18.05 2.72 -7.95
CA ALA A 222 17.54 2.60 -9.32
C ALA A 222 17.54 1.15 -9.83
N ALA A 223 18.57 0.37 -9.48
CA ALA A 223 18.70 -1.03 -9.87
C ALA A 223 17.86 -2.00 -9.02
N ALA A 224 17.37 -1.57 -7.85
CA ALA A 224 16.63 -2.42 -6.92
C ALA A 224 15.39 -3.05 -7.58
N SER A 225 15.23 -4.35 -7.36
CA SER A 225 14.18 -5.17 -7.98
C SER A 225 12.82 -5.05 -7.28
N THR A 226 12.80 -4.75 -5.98
CA THR A 226 11.57 -4.59 -5.20
C THR A 226 11.28 -3.10 -4.95
N PRO A 227 9.99 -2.69 -4.92
CA PRO A 227 9.62 -1.32 -4.53
C PRO A 227 10.08 -0.94 -3.11
N ALA A 228 10.05 -1.89 -2.18
CA ALA A 228 10.46 -1.66 -0.79
C ALA A 228 11.95 -1.33 -0.66
N ASP A 229 12.82 -2.11 -1.31
CA ASP A 229 14.28 -1.83 -1.29
C ASP A 229 14.61 -0.52 -1.98
N ARG A 230 13.95 -0.25 -3.12
CA ARG A 230 14.07 1.01 -3.86
C ARG A 230 13.72 2.22 -2.99
N ALA A 231 12.58 2.19 -2.31
CA ALA A 231 12.14 3.25 -1.42
C ALA A 231 13.09 3.44 -0.22
N ARG A 232 13.52 2.33 0.40
CA ARG A 232 14.49 2.35 1.50
C ARG A 232 15.81 3.00 1.08
N LEU A 233 16.39 2.56 -0.03
CA LEU A 233 17.68 3.07 -0.53
C LEU A 233 17.57 4.54 -0.94
N ALA A 234 16.49 4.93 -1.61
CA ALA A 234 16.24 6.32 -1.98
C ALA A 234 16.07 7.23 -0.75
N LEU A 235 15.38 6.77 0.29
CA LEU A 235 15.27 7.49 1.57
C LEU A 235 16.66 7.65 2.20
N ARG A 236 17.47 6.60 2.25
CA ARG A 236 18.83 6.65 2.79
C ARG A 236 19.74 7.59 2.00
N ALA A 237 19.57 7.68 0.68
CA ALA A 237 20.31 8.64 -0.14
C ALA A 237 19.93 10.09 0.24
N ARG A 238 18.63 10.36 0.46
CA ARG A 238 18.14 11.70 0.84
C ARG A 238 18.63 12.13 2.24
N ASP A 239 18.83 11.17 3.13
CA ASP A 239 19.34 11.40 4.48
C ASP A 239 20.88 11.55 4.55
N TRP A 240 21.58 11.42 3.41
CA TRP A 240 23.04 11.47 3.38
C TRP A 240 23.56 12.86 3.79
N PRO A 241 24.52 12.96 4.71
CA PRO A 241 24.97 14.24 5.22
C PRO A 241 25.81 15.01 4.18
N LEU A 242 25.79 16.34 4.31
CA LEU A 242 26.58 17.28 3.48
C LEU A 242 26.16 17.34 2.01
N VAL A 243 25.11 16.63 1.60
CA VAL A 243 24.48 16.74 0.28
C VAL A 243 23.07 17.30 0.46
N PRO A 244 22.71 18.43 -0.15
CA PRO A 244 21.34 18.94 -0.10
C PRO A 244 20.34 17.93 -0.70
N SER A 245 19.20 17.73 -0.03
CA SER A 245 18.22 16.71 -0.46
C SER A 245 17.67 16.96 -1.87
N ASN A 246 17.59 18.22 -2.31
CA ASN A 246 17.16 18.55 -3.68
C ASN A 246 18.18 18.10 -4.73
N LEU A 247 19.48 18.14 -4.44
CA LEU A 247 20.51 17.63 -5.35
C LEU A 247 20.44 16.10 -5.44
N VAL A 248 20.15 15.41 -4.33
CA VAL A 248 19.89 13.97 -4.34
C VAL A 248 18.63 13.64 -5.14
N ASP A 249 17.56 14.42 -4.97
CA ASP A 249 16.32 14.26 -5.75
C ASP A 249 16.58 14.44 -7.26
N ASP A 250 17.36 15.44 -7.67
CA ASP A 250 17.75 15.63 -9.08
C ASP A 250 18.52 14.41 -9.63
N GLN A 251 19.44 13.83 -8.85
CA GLN A 251 20.18 12.63 -9.24
C GLN A 251 19.33 11.36 -9.26
N LEU A 252 18.37 11.22 -8.35
CA LEU A 252 17.39 10.13 -8.37
C LEU A 252 16.50 10.24 -9.61
N GLU A 253 16.12 11.46 -10.01
CA GLU A 253 15.34 11.70 -11.23
C GLU A 253 16.15 11.41 -12.51
N GLU A 254 17.43 11.77 -12.54
CA GLU A 254 18.34 11.39 -13.63
C GLU A 254 18.49 9.85 -13.71
N ALA A 255 18.71 9.18 -12.58
CA ALA A 255 18.79 7.72 -12.50
C ALA A 255 17.46 7.04 -12.89
N ALA A 256 16.31 7.72 -12.70
CA ALA A 256 15.00 7.24 -13.08
C ALA A 256 14.67 7.44 -14.58
N ALA A 257 15.52 8.12 -15.37
CA ALA A 257 15.25 8.43 -16.77
C ALA A 257 14.81 7.22 -17.62
N PRO A 258 15.46 6.03 -17.54
CA PRO A 258 15.01 4.85 -18.28
C PRO A 258 13.61 4.38 -17.89
N HIS A 259 13.20 4.58 -16.64
CA HIS A 259 11.86 4.22 -16.16
C HIS A 259 10.80 5.18 -16.72
N TYR A 260 11.09 6.48 -16.80
CA TYR A 260 10.20 7.44 -17.48
C TYR A 260 10.02 7.11 -18.97
N GLU A 261 11.11 6.77 -19.67
CA GLU A 261 11.05 6.40 -21.09
C GLU A 261 10.21 5.13 -21.31
N SER A 262 10.40 4.12 -20.45
CA SER A 262 9.60 2.89 -20.46
C SER A 262 8.11 3.18 -20.23
N LEU A 263 7.77 3.97 -19.22
CA LEU A 263 6.38 4.36 -18.93
C LEU A 263 5.76 5.13 -20.11
N ARG A 264 6.50 6.07 -20.70
CA ARG A 264 6.04 6.82 -21.88
C ARG A 264 5.79 5.92 -23.09
N ALA A 265 6.64 4.92 -23.31
CA ALA A 265 6.45 3.95 -24.38
C ALA A 265 5.17 3.11 -24.17
N THR A 266 4.90 2.71 -22.92
CA THR A 266 3.67 2.00 -22.54
C THR A 266 2.43 2.87 -22.71
N ALA A 267 2.45 4.11 -22.21
CA ALA A 267 1.36 5.08 -22.38
C ALA A 267 1.05 5.32 -23.87
N LYS A 268 2.08 5.40 -24.72
CA LYS A 268 1.90 5.54 -26.17
C LYS A 268 1.22 4.32 -26.80
N ARG A 269 1.55 3.10 -26.37
CA ARG A 269 0.88 1.87 -26.85
C ARG A 269 -0.59 1.86 -26.44
N ALA A 270 -0.88 2.18 -25.18
CA ALA A 270 -2.26 2.29 -24.69
C ALA A 270 -3.07 3.34 -25.47
N SER A 271 -2.49 4.53 -25.71
CA SER A 271 -3.11 5.58 -26.52
C SER A 271 -3.42 5.10 -27.94
N SER A 272 -2.49 4.38 -28.59
CA SER A 272 -2.72 3.86 -29.94
C SER A 272 -3.84 2.80 -30.00
N GLN A 273 -4.00 2.00 -28.94
CA GLN A 273 -5.13 1.05 -28.83
C GLN A 273 -6.46 1.80 -28.69
N LEU A 274 -6.48 2.84 -27.85
CA LEU A 274 -7.65 3.68 -27.64
C LEU A 274 -8.08 4.42 -28.92
N ASP A 275 -7.13 5.01 -29.64
CA ASP A 275 -7.37 5.68 -30.93
C ASP A 275 -7.91 4.71 -31.99
N GLY A 276 -7.55 3.43 -31.89
CA GLY A 276 -8.09 2.35 -32.72
C GLY A 276 -9.46 1.81 -32.29
N GLY A 277 -10.08 2.37 -31.25
CA GLY A 277 -11.36 1.92 -30.70
C GLY A 277 -11.26 0.68 -29.81
N ASN A 278 -10.06 0.28 -29.39
CA ASN A 278 -9.84 -0.84 -28.47
C ASN A 278 -9.58 -0.34 -27.05
N TRP A 279 -10.60 0.24 -26.41
CA TRP A 279 -10.51 0.77 -25.04
C TRP A 279 -10.21 -0.31 -23.99
N ASP A 280 -10.72 -1.54 -24.16
CA ASP A 280 -10.42 -2.66 -23.26
C ASP A 280 -8.94 -3.04 -23.35
N GLY A 281 -8.37 -3.13 -24.56
CA GLY A 281 -6.95 -3.37 -24.75
C GLY A 281 -6.06 -2.22 -24.28
N ALA A 282 -6.51 -0.98 -24.43
CA ALA A 282 -5.82 0.19 -23.90
C ALA A 282 -5.78 0.19 -22.36
N ALA A 283 -6.90 -0.11 -21.71
CA ALA A 283 -6.97 -0.23 -20.27
C ALA A 283 -6.12 -1.41 -19.76
N ALA A 284 -6.17 -2.58 -20.42
CA ALA A 284 -5.31 -3.71 -20.09
C ALA A 284 -3.82 -3.35 -20.16
N GLU A 285 -3.38 -2.64 -21.21
CA GLU A 285 -2.00 -2.15 -21.31
C GLU A 285 -1.63 -1.23 -20.13
N VAL A 286 -2.57 -0.39 -19.68
CA VAL A 286 -2.37 0.46 -18.50
C VAL A 286 -2.21 -0.38 -17.23
N TYR A 287 -3.16 -1.28 -16.94
CA TYR A 287 -3.13 -2.10 -15.72
C TYR A 287 -1.93 -3.06 -15.67
N ASP A 288 -1.63 -3.72 -16.77
CA ASP A 288 -0.61 -4.77 -16.82
C ASP A 288 0.81 -4.20 -16.88
N HIS A 289 0.98 -2.99 -17.44
CA HIS A 289 2.31 -2.44 -17.72
C HIS A 289 2.52 -1.03 -17.16
N ALA A 290 1.57 -0.10 -17.33
CA ALA A 290 1.79 1.30 -16.93
C ALA A 290 1.73 1.47 -15.41
N LEU A 291 0.74 0.88 -14.72
CA LEU A 291 0.63 0.97 -13.26
C LEU A 291 1.82 0.32 -12.54
N PRO A 292 2.29 -0.89 -12.91
CA PRO A 292 3.50 -1.45 -12.31
C PRO A 292 4.76 -0.63 -12.59
N ALA A 293 4.89 -0.05 -13.79
CA ALA A 293 6.00 0.84 -14.11
C ALA A 293 5.95 2.14 -13.29
N LEU A 294 4.77 2.71 -13.11
CA LEU A 294 4.54 3.90 -12.29
C LEU A 294 4.81 3.63 -10.80
N ALA A 295 4.38 2.49 -10.26
CA ALA A 295 4.69 2.10 -8.87
C ALA A 295 6.20 1.96 -8.64
N LYS A 296 6.93 1.36 -9.60
CA LYS A 296 8.40 1.30 -9.56
C LYS A 296 9.04 2.69 -9.63
N LEU A 297 8.45 3.61 -10.38
CA LEU A 297 8.92 4.98 -10.50
C LEU A 297 8.68 5.76 -9.19
N GLU A 298 7.47 5.68 -8.62
CA GLU A 298 7.09 6.38 -7.39
C GLU A 298 7.86 5.91 -6.15
N ALA A 299 8.27 4.64 -6.11
CA ALA A 299 9.15 4.14 -5.07
C ALA A 299 10.55 4.80 -5.08
N LEU A 300 11.02 5.29 -6.24
CA LEU A 300 12.30 5.99 -6.38
C LEU A 300 12.12 7.50 -6.27
N VAL A 301 11.21 8.04 -7.09
CA VAL A 301 10.95 9.46 -7.30
C VAL A 301 9.45 9.75 -7.11
N PRO A 302 8.97 9.86 -5.85
CA PRO A 302 7.55 10.00 -5.55
C PRO A 302 6.97 11.32 -6.09
N TYR A 303 5.73 11.27 -6.58
CA TYR A 303 5.05 12.43 -7.18
C TYR A 303 4.96 13.65 -6.25
N ALA A 304 4.89 13.44 -4.93
CA ALA A 304 4.86 14.51 -3.94
C ALA A 304 6.15 15.36 -3.92
N ARG A 305 7.26 14.83 -4.43
CA ARG A 305 8.56 15.53 -4.51
C ARG A 305 8.97 15.86 -5.94
N HIS A 306 8.54 15.04 -6.90
CA HIS A 306 8.97 15.12 -8.30
C HIS A 306 7.82 15.51 -9.22
N ARG A 307 7.88 16.74 -9.75
CA ARG A 307 6.88 17.26 -10.70
C ARG A 307 6.75 16.37 -11.93
N ARG A 308 7.86 15.81 -12.43
CA ARG A 308 7.85 14.92 -13.60
C ARG A 308 7.09 13.62 -13.34
N THR A 309 7.17 13.07 -12.13
CA THR A 309 6.36 11.90 -11.73
C THR A 309 4.89 12.27 -11.58
N ALA A 310 4.58 13.43 -10.98
CA ALA A 310 3.20 13.92 -10.90
C ALA A 310 2.55 14.06 -12.28
N SER A 311 3.28 14.63 -13.26
CA SER A 311 2.82 14.70 -14.65
C SER A 311 2.62 13.30 -15.26
N ALA A 312 3.55 12.37 -15.07
CA ALA A 312 3.40 11.00 -15.59
C ALA A 312 2.21 10.26 -14.97
N ARG A 313 1.97 10.43 -13.66
CA ARG A 313 0.80 9.90 -12.94
C ARG A 313 -0.50 10.44 -13.56
N ASN A 314 -0.51 11.73 -13.84
CA ASN A 314 -1.65 12.39 -14.46
C ASN A 314 -1.91 11.94 -15.92
N ASP A 315 -0.85 11.75 -16.71
CA ASP A 315 -0.98 11.22 -18.08
C ASP A 315 -1.65 9.83 -18.09
N VAL A 316 -1.30 8.97 -17.13
CA VAL A 316 -1.94 7.65 -16.96
C VAL A 316 -3.39 7.78 -16.49
N ALA A 317 -3.69 8.72 -15.60
CA ALA A 317 -5.06 9.04 -15.18
C ALA A 317 -5.95 9.44 -16.36
N VAL A 318 -5.45 10.34 -17.22
CA VAL A 318 -6.15 10.79 -18.43
C VAL A 318 -6.41 9.63 -19.39
N LEU A 319 -5.45 8.73 -19.59
CA LEU A 319 -5.65 7.54 -20.43
C LEU A 319 -6.80 6.66 -19.92
N LEU A 320 -6.83 6.36 -18.62
CA LEU A 320 -7.91 5.55 -18.02
C LEU A 320 -9.27 6.23 -18.08
N ASN A 321 -9.32 7.54 -17.81
CA ASN A 321 -10.53 8.34 -17.97
C ASN A 321 -11.08 8.25 -19.40
N ASN A 322 -10.20 8.36 -20.40
CA ASN A 322 -10.61 8.33 -21.79
C ASN A 322 -11.04 6.92 -22.23
N CYS A 323 -10.39 5.86 -21.71
CA CYS A 323 -10.86 4.48 -21.91
C CYS A 323 -12.27 4.29 -21.35
N ALA A 324 -12.53 4.79 -20.14
CA ALA A 324 -13.83 4.65 -19.46
C ALA A 324 -14.93 5.42 -20.18
N THR A 325 -14.62 6.63 -20.64
CA THR A 325 -15.54 7.45 -21.45
C THR A 325 -15.87 6.76 -22.77
N ALA A 326 -14.85 6.29 -23.52
CA ALA A 326 -15.05 5.60 -24.78
C ALA A 326 -15.86 4.30 -24.63
N ALA A 327 -15.62 3.53 -23.57
CA ALA A 327 -16.41 2.33 -23.26
C ALA A 327 -17.87 2.67 -22.92
N SER A 328 -18.08 3.72 -22.12
CA SER A 328 -19.42 4.18 -21.72
C SER A 328 -20.22 4.66 -22.93
N ASP A 329 -19.59 5.43 -23.83
CA ASP A 329 -20.22 5.90 -25.06
C ASP A 329 -20.60 4.74 -26.00
N ALA A 330 -19.74 3.72 -26.10
CA ALA A 330 -19.95 2.60 -27.01
C ALA A 330 -20.95 1.55 -26.48
N LEU A 331 -20.92 1.24 -25.18
CA LEU A 331 -21.64 0.10 -24.59
C LEU A 331 -22.76 0.51 -23.63
N GLY A 332 -22.79 1.76 -23.18
CA GLY A 332 -23.75 2.25 -22.18
C GLY A 332 -23.69 1.44 -20.88
N PRO A 333 -24.82 0.97 -20.34
CA PRO A 333 -24.87 0.19 -19.10
C PRO A 333 -23.99 -1.06 -19.06
N ALA A 334 -23.75 -1.68 -20.21
CA ALA A 334 -22.93 -2.88 -20.27
C ALA A 334 -21.45 -2.62 -19.96
N ALA A 335 -20.97 -1.37 -20.09
CA ALA A 335 -19.60 -1.00 -19.73
C ALA A 335 -19.41 -0.73 -18.22
N ASN A 336 -20.48 -0.65 -17.43
CA ASN A 336 -20.45 -0.10 -16.06
C ASN A 336 -19.33 -0.68 -15.19
N LEU A 337 -19.20 -2.01 -15.14
CA LEU A 337 -18.19 -2.67 -14.28
C LEU A 337 -16.75 -2.25 -14.63
N ASN A 338 -16.41 -2.23 -15.93
CA ASN A 338 -15.08 -1.86 -16.39
C ASN A 338 -14.85 -0.34 -16.32
N ALA A 339 -15.81 0.46 -16.77
CA ALA A 339 -15.69 1.90 -16.82
C ALA A 339 -15.60 2.53 -15.41
N SER A 340 -16.40 2.07 -14.45
CA SER A 340 -16.35 2.53 -13.06
C SER A 340 -15.00 2.22 -12.41
N LYS A 341 -14.47 1.00 -12.61
CA LYS A 341 -13.12 0.63 -12.15
C LYS A 341 -12.05 1.57 -12.74
N TRP A 342 -12.13 1.89 -14.03
CA TRP A 342 -11.14 2.75 -14.68
C TRP A 342 -11.24 4.21 -14.24
N PHE A 343 -12.45 4.75 -14.04
CA PHE A 343 -12.64 6.08 -13.46
C PHE A 343 -12.10 6.18 -12.03
N ARG A 344 -12.31 5.15 -11.20
CA ARG A 344 -11.78 5.10 -9.83
C ARG A 344 -10.27 5.18 -9.81
N THR A 345 -9.60 4.29 -10.54
CA THR A 345 -8.13 4.31 -10.67
C THR A 345 -7.63 5.61 -11.29
N ALA A 346 -8.33 6.18 -12.27
CA ALA A 346 -7.98 7.49 -12.81
C ALA A 346 -8.05 8.59 -11.73
N ALA A 347 -9.09 8.59 -10.90
CA ALA A 347 -9.27 9.56 -9.82
C ALA A 347 -8.17 9.45 -8.75
N GLU A 348 -7.77 8.24 -8.39
CA GLU A 348 -6.64 8.01 -7.48
C GLU A 348 -5.33 8.54 -8.04
N LEU A 349 -5.12 8.43 -9.36
CA LEU A 349 -3.89 8.86 -10.02
C LEU A 349 -3.84 10.37 -10.30
N ALA A 350 -4.98 11.01 -10.52
CA ALA A 350 -5.03 12.41 -10.90
C ALA A 350 -4.44 13.34 -9.82
N THR A 351 -3.46 14.15 -10.20
CA THR A 351 -2.78 15.07 -9.28
C THR A 351 -3.12 16.53 -9.55
N ASP A 352 -3.51 16.88 -10.78
CA ASP A 352 -3.91 18.24 -11.10
C ASP A 352 -5.44 18.44 -10.92
N PRO A 353 -5.87 19.60 -10.38
CA PRO A 353 -7.29 19.83 -10.10
C PRO A 353 -8.20 19.80 -11.32
N ALA A 354 -7.71 20.14 -12.51
CA ALA A 354 -8.52 20.15 -13.72
C ALA A 354 -8.83 18.72 -14.17
N THR A 355 -7.82 17.84 -14.18
CA THR A 355 -7.99 16.41 -14.47
C THR A 355 -8.89 15.74 -13.44
N GLN A 356 -8.72 16.03 -12.15
CA GLN A 356 -9.61 15.52 -11.10
C GLN A 356 -11.07 15.92 -11.34
N GLN A 357 -11.32 17.18 -11.69
CA GLN A 357 -12.67 17.66 -11.98
C GLN A 357 -13.24 17.01 -13.24
N THR A 358 -12.46 16.85 -14.31
CA THR A 358 -12.90 16.15 -15.53
C THR A 358 -13.27 14.69 -15.24
N ILE A 359 -12.44 13.97 -14.50
CA ILE A 359 -12.71 12.57 -14.12
C ILE A 359 -13.98 12.48 -13.29
N LYS A 360 -14.14 13.37 -12.32
CA LYS A 360 -15.36 13.44 -11.50
C LYS A 360 -16.59 13.65 -12.36
N THR A 361 -16.58 14.65 -13.25
CA THR A 361 -17.71 14.94 -14.15
C THR A 361 -18.07 13.72 -15.00
N ASN A 362 -17.09 13.04 -15.60
CA ASN A 362 -17.35 11.87 -16.45
C ASN A 362 -17.89 10.68 -15.66
N ARG A 363 -17.35 10.43 -14.46
CA ARG A 363 -17.82 9.39 -13.54
C ARG A 363 -19.25 9.65 -13.08
N ASP A 364 -19.53 10.88 -12.65
CA ASP A 364 -20.86 11.28 -12.18
C ASP A 364 -21.88 11.14 -13.33
N GLY A 365 -21.50 11.45 -14.57
CA GLY A 365 -22.31 11.21 -15.77
C GLY A 365 -22.61 9.71 -16.03
N LEU A 366 -21.65 8.81 -15.79
CA LEU A 366 -21.90 7.37 -15.86
C LEU A 366 -22.88 6.92 -14.77
N SER A 367 -22.74 7.42 -13.54
CA SER A 367 -23.65 7.11 -12.43
C SER A 367 -25.09 7.55 -12.73
N GLU A 368 -25.27 8.77 -13.24
CA GLU A 368 -26.58 9.29 -13.65
C GLU A 368 -27.21 8.44 -14.77
N MET A 369 -26.40 8.02 -15.75
CA MET A 369 -26.83 7.10 -16.80
C MET A 369 -27.31 5.76 -16.20
N MET A 370 -26.58 5.20 -15.24
CA MET A 370 -26.93 3.92 -14.60
C MET A 370 -28.21 4.02 -13.76
N ALA A 371 -28.38 5.11 -13.03
CA ALA A 371 -29.59 5.39 -12.28
C ALA A 371 -30.82 5.44 -13.21
N THR A 372 -30.68 6.15 -14.34
CA THR A 372 -31.74 6.25 -15.36
C THR A 372 -32.11 4.88 -15.94
N PHE A 373 -31.11 4.05 -16.29
CA PHE A 373 -31.36 2.71 -16.81
C PHE A 373 -32.00 1.78 -15.78
N THR A 374 -31.59 1.88 -14.51
CA THR A 374 -32.18 1.11 -13.41
C THR A 374 -33.66 1.47 -13.24
N GLN A 375 -33.99 2.76 -13.28
CA GLN A 375 -35.39 3.22 -13.22
C GLN A 375 -36.23 2.67 -14.39
N ILE A 376 -35.70 2.69 -15.61
CA ILE A 376 -36.38 2.12 -16.79
C ILE A 376 -36.63 0.62 -16.58
N LYS A 377 -35.63 -0.13 -16.12
CA LYS A 377 -35.75 -1.56 -15.83
C LYS A 377 -36.83 -1.83 -14.77
N THR A 378 -36.83 -1.10 -13.66
CA THR A 378 -37.83 -1.23 -12.61
C THR A 378 -39.25 -0.97 -13.14
N GLN A 379 -39.44 0.05 -13.98
CA GLN A 379 -40.75 0.32 -14.60
C GLN A 379 -41.19 -0.81 -15.54
N VAL A 380 -40.26 -1.36 -16.33
CA VAL A 380 -40.52 -2.51 -17.19
C VAL A 380 -40.92 -3.73 -16.36
N ASP A 381 -40.20 -4.04 -15.29
CA ASP A 381 -40.48 -5.17 -14.40
C ASP A 381 -41.84 -5.04 -13.71
N GLN A 382 -42.21 -3.84 -13.25
CA GLN A 382 -43.53 -3.55 -12.69
C GLN A 382 -44.66 -3.77 -13.72
N LEU A 383 -44.46 -3.32 -14.96
CA LEU A 383 -45.44 -3.53 -16.04
C LEU A 383 -45.57 -5.01 -16.40
N VAL A 384 -44.46 -5.75 -16.43
CA VAL A 384 -44.46 -7.20 -16.68
C VAL A 384 -45.15 -7.95 -15.54
N ALA A 385 -44.85 -7.62 -14.28
CA ALA A 385 -45.49 -8.21 -13.10
C ALA A 385 -47.01 -7.94 -13.06
N ALA A 386 -47.45 -6.78 -13.56
CA ALA A 386 -48.86 -6.43 -13.71
C ALA A 386 -49.54 -7.08 -14.94
N GLY A 387 -48.84 -7.93 -15.70
CA GLY A 387 -49.35 -8.55 -16.93
C GLY A 387 -49.47 -7.62 -18.14
N ARG A 388 -48.91 -6.41 -18.07
CA ARG A 388 -49.02 -5.34 -19.09
C ARG A 388 -47.81 -5.34 -20.05
N ILE A 389 -47.48 -6.51 -20.60
CA ILE A 389 -46.29 -6.72 -21.45
C ILE A 389 -46.28 -5.78 -22.68
N HIS A 390 -47.43 -5.50 -23.28
CA HIS A 390 -47.54 -4.57 -24.41
C HIS A 390 -47.10 -3.14 -24.04
N LEU A 391 -47.44 -2.66 -22.84
CA LEU A 391 -47.03 -1.33 -22.39
C LEU A 391 -45.53 -1.28 -22.08
N ALA A 392 -44.97 -2.34 -21.49
CA ALA A 392 -43.53 -2.46 -21.27
C ALA A 392 -42.76 -2.41 -22.60
N ARG A 393 -43.27 -3.08 -23.64
CA ARG A 393 -42.70 -3.04 -24.99
C ARG A 393 -42.78 -1.64 -25.61
N THR A 394 -43.91 -0.95 -25.48
CA THR A 394 -44.07 0.42 -26.00
C THR A 394 -43.11 1.40 -25.32
N LEU A 395 -42.97 1.31 -23.99
CA LEU A 395 -42.01 2.09 -23.22
C LEU A 395 -40.58 1.90 -23.74
N LEU A 396 -40.13 0.65 -23.86
CA LEU A 396 -38.78 0.35 -24.36
C LEU A 396 -38.55 0.82 -25.80
N LEU A 397 -39.55 0.73 -26.69
CA LEU A 397 -39.43 1.24 -28.06
C LEU A 397 -39.34 2.77 -28.11
N GLN A 398 -40.04 3.46 -27.22
CA GLN A 398 -39.97 4.92 -27.09
C GLN A 398 -38.61 5.37 -26.53
N VAL A 399 -38.13 4.71 -25.47
CA VAL A 399 -36.78 4.93 -24.93
C VAL A 399 -35.73 4.67 -26.00
N LYS A 400 -35.85 3.58 -26.77
CA LYS A 400 -34.94 3.27 -27.88
C LYS A 400 -34.88 4.38 -28.93
N SER A 401 -36.04 4.90 -29.35
CA SER A 401 -36.09 5.93 -30.40
C SER A 401 -35.46 7.24 -29.93
N GLN A 402 -35.67 7.60 -28.66
CA GLN A 402 -35.07 8.78 -28.05
C GLN A 402 -33.54 8.64 -27.93
N LEU A 403 -33.05 7.51 -27.43
CA LEU A 403 -31.60 7.24 -27.37
C LEU A 403 -30.94 7.28 -28.75
N ALA A 404 -31.57 6.67 -29.76
CA ALA A 404 -31.06 6.69 -31.12
C ALA A 404 -31.02 8.10 -31.73
N GLN A 405 -31.99 8.96 -31.42
CA GLN A 405 -31.99 10.37 -31.85
C GLN A 405 -30.89 11.20 -31.17
N ALA A 406 -30.56 10.86 -29.93
CA ALA A 406 -29.46 11.47 -29.18
C ALA A 406 -28.08 10.87 -29.53
N GLY A 407 -28.01 9.88 -30.42
CA GLY A 407 -26.77 9.17 -30.75
C GLY A 407 -26.26 8.21 -29.66
N GLY A 408 -27.09 7.89 -28.67
CA GLY A 408 -26.74 7.02 -27.54
C GLY A 408 -26.88 5.52 -27.82
N PRO A 409 -26.26 4.67 -26.98
CA PRO A 409 -26.25 3.22 -27.16
C PRO A 409 -27.63 2.58 -26.93
N THR A 410 -28.10 1.75 -27.87
CA THR A 410 -29.43 1.07 -27.77
C THR A 410 -29.36 -0.41 -27.39
N GLY A 411 -28.16 -0.99 -27.29
CA GLY A 411 -27.97 -2.44 -27.16
C GLY A 411 -28.63 -3.07 -25.92
N GLU A 412 -28.63 -2.36 -24.80
CA GLU A 412 -29.29 -2.81 -23.56
C GLU A 412 -30.81 -2.86 -23.71
N ILE A 413 -31.39 -1.81 -24.31
CA ILE A 413 -32.83 -1.74 -24.60
C ILE A 413 -33.23 -2.83 -25.60
N ASP A 414 -32.37 -3.14 -26.57
CA ASP A 414 -32.57 -4.25 -27.50
C ASP A 414 -32.57 -5.62 -26.81
N ARG A 415 -31.71 -5.83 -25.80
CA ARG A 415 -31.76 -7.03 -24.95
C ARG A 415 -33.05 -7.11 -24.14
N MET A 416 -33.46 -6.03 -23.48
CA MET A 416 -34.74 -6.00 -22.75
C MET A 416 -35.94 -6.27 -23.68
N LEU A 417 -35.94 -5.73 -24.90
CA LEU A 417 -36.97 -6.00 -25.91
C LEU A 417 -36.98 -7.46 -26.40
N ALA A 418 -35.82 -8.13 -26.40
CA ALA A 418 -35.69 -9.54 -26.73
C ALA A 418 -36.21 -10.43 -25.60
N ASP A 419 -35.88 -10.13 -24.33
CA ASP A 419 -36.36 -10.87 -23.15
C ASP A 419 -37.90 -10.86 -23.04
N LEU A 420 -38.53 -9.74 -23.38
CA LEU A 420 -39.99 -9.64 -23.45
C LEU A 420 -40.62 -10.57 -24.51
N ARG A 421 -39.86 -11.04 -25.51
CA ARG A 421 -40.35 -11.98 -26.54
C ARG A 421 -40.23 -13.45 -26.12
N VAL A 422 -39.37 -13.77 -25.16
CA VAL A 422 -39.03 -15.17 -24.80
C VAL A 422 -39.94 -15.73 -23.71
N ARG A 423 -40.59 -14.91 -22.88
CA ARG A 423 -41.49 -15.39 -21.81
C ARG A 423 -42.84 -15.90 -22.36
N PRO A 424 -43.17 -17.21 -22.26
CA PRO A 424 -44.51 -17.71 -22.57
C PRO A 424 -45.50 -17.27 -21.49
N ALA A 425 -46.71 -16.92 -21.91
CA ALA A 425 -47.80 -16.54 -21.02
C ALA A 425 -48.32 -17.74 -20.19
N THR A 426 -47.65 -18.07 -19.10
CA THR A 426 -48.22 -18.91 -18.03
C THR A 426 -48.09 -18.17 -16.72
N TYR A 427 -49.04 -17.26 -16.48
CA TYR A 427 -49.27 -16.64 -15.18
C TYR A 427 -50.52 -17.30 -14.55
N THR A 428 -50.32 -18.05 -13.47
CA THR A 428 -51.41 -18.49 -12.59
C THR A 428 -51.68 -17.37 -11.56
N PRO A 429 -52.90 -16.81 -11.49
CA PRO A 429 -53.18 -15.68 -10.62
C PRO A 429 -53.29 -16.14 -9.17
N ARG A 430 -52.48 -15.54 -8.28
CA ARG A 430 -52.69 -15.60 -6.83
C ARG A 430 -53.75 -14.56 -6.47
N ARG A 431 -54.93 -15.01 -6.03
CA ARG A 431 -56.03 -14.15 -5.54
C ARG A 431 -55.56 -13.35 -4.32
N VAL A 432 -55.52 -12.03 -4.45
CA VAL A 432 -55.57 -11.09 -3.33
C VAL A 432 -56.89 -10.33 -3.44
N GLY A 433 -57.66 -10.31 -2.36
CA GLY A 433 -59.03 -9.82 -2.33
C GLY A 433 -59.15 -8.30 -2.48
N GLY A 434 -60.12 -7.90 -3.30
CA GLY A 434 -61.03 -6.77 -3.08
C GLY A 434 -60.44 -5.41 -2.69
N GLY A 435 -60.20 -4.56 -3.69
CA GLY A 435 -59.96 -3.12 -3.48
C GLY A 435 -59.69 -2.33 -4.76
N ALA A 436 -60.21 -2.76 -5.92
CA ALA A 436 -59.98 -2.10 -7.19
C ALA A 436 -61.07 -1.05 -7.44
N ARG A 437 -60.75 0.24 -7.23
CA ARG A 437 -61.36 1.43 -7.89
C ARG A 437 -60.74 2.75 -7.39
N ALA A 438 -59.44 2.98 -7.63
CA ALA A 438 -58.84 4.31 -7.46
C ALA A 438 -57.52 4.57 -8.26
N LEU A 439 -57.00 3.60 -9.03
CA LEU A 439 -55.65 3.68 -9.62
C LEU A 439 -55.64 3.81 -11.16
N ALA A 440 -56.64 4.49 -11.72
CA ALA A 440 -56.74 4.69 -13.18
C ALA A 440 -56.28 6.07 -13.67
N TRP A 441 -55.99 7.03 -12.78
CA TRP A 441 -55.66 8.42 -13.19
C TRP A 441 -54.22 8.87 -12.86
N ALA A 442 -53.47 8.15 -12.03
CA ALA A 442 -52.12 8.56 -11.61
C ALA A 442 -50.99 8.26 -12.61
N VAL A 443 -51.21 7.35 -13.57
CA VAL A 443 -50.16 6.88 -14.50
C VAL A 443 -49.93 7.85 -15.69
N LEU A 444 -50.88 8.73 -15.99
CA LEU A 444 -50.76 9.68 -17.11
C LEU A 444 -50.11 11.02 -16.72
N LEU A 445 -50.10 11.38 -15.43
CA LEU A 445 -49.48 12.62 -14.96
C LEU A 445 -47.97 12.49 -14.71
N LEU A 446 -47.46 11.29 -14.41
CA LEU A 446 -46.02 11.04 -14.23
C LEU A 446 -45.23 11.02 -15.55
N LEU A 447 -45.90 10.84 -16.69
CA LEU A 447 -45.28 10.95 -18.01
C LEU A 447 -44.97 12.41 -18.42
N GLY A 448 -45.57 13.40 -17.77
CA GLY A 448 -45.36 14.83 -18.07
C GLY A 448 -44.26 15.50 -17.22
N ILE A 449 -43.89 14.93 -16.08
CA ILE A 449 -42.99 15.58 -15.10
C ILE A 449 -41.52 15.24 -15.36
N LEU A 450 -41.22 14.11 -16.03
CA LEU A 450 -39.85 13.71 -16.39
C LEU A 450 -39.23 14.53 -17.54
N PHE A 451 -39.90 15.54 -18.07
CA PHE A 451 -39.47 16.26 -19.29
C PHE A 451 -39.11 17.74 -19.09
N ALA A 452 -39.28 18.31 -17.89
CA ALA A 452 -39.00 19.73 -17.64
C ALA A 452 -37.56 20.02 -17.16
N GLY A 453 -36.81 19.02 -16.69
CA GLY A 453 -35.48 19.24 -16.09
C GLY A 453 -34.33 19.45 -17.08
N PHE A 454 -34.53 19.19 -18.38
CA PHE A 454 -33.42 19.11 -19.35
C PHE A 454 -33.32 20.31 -20.33
N VAL A 455 -34.18 21.33 -20.23
CA VAL A 455 -34.17 22.48 -21.18
C VAL A 455 -33.92 23.85 -20.53
N SER A 456 -33.89 23.99 -19.21
CA SER A 456 -33.71 25.30 -18.57
C SER A 456 -32.27 25.50 -18.07
N GLY A 457 -31.34 25.60 -19.03
CA GLY A 457 -29.94 25.98 -18.81
C GLY A 457 -29.52 27.15 -19.68
N LEU A 458 -30.39 28.14 -19.92
CA LEU A 458 -30.02 29.40 -20.58
C LEU A 458 -30.89 30.56 -20.04
N PHE A 459 -30.21 31.55 -19.44
CA PHE A 459 -30.66 32.89 -19.01
C PHE A 459 -31.27 33.08 -17.59
N GLY A 460 -30.50 33.73 -16.71
CA GLY A 460 -30.87 35.04 -16.10
C GLY A 460 -31.75 35.11 -14.83
N ASP A 461 -31.07 35.30 -13.70
CA ASP A 461 -31.23 36.30 -12.62
C ASP A 461 -32.58 36.65 -11.91
N ASP A 462 -32.40 36.92 -10.61
CA ASP A 462 -33.21 37.65 -9.61
C ASP A 462 -34.58 37.14 -9.10
N GLY A 463 -34.66 37.02 -7.76
CA GLY A 463 -35.68 37.78 -7.02
C GLY A 463 -36.73 37.03 -6.19
N ASP A 464 -36.42 36.97 -4.89
CA ASP A 464 -37.33 37.30 -3.77
C ASP A 464 -38.31 36.26 -3.18
N SER A 465 -38.46 36.49 -1.88
CA SER A 465 -39.02 35.78 -0.75
C SER A 465 -40.54 35.52 -0.75
N GLY A 466 -40.94 34.45 -0.04
CA GLY A 466 -42.35 34.13 0.21
C GLY A 466 -42.51 33.18 1.40
N SER A 467 -42.62 33.76 2.59
CA SER A 467 -43.00 33.10 3.84
C SER A 467 -44.42 32.53 3.78
N GLY A 468 -44.59 31.26 4.18
CA GLY A 468 -45.90 30.62 4.34
C GLY A 468 -45.93 29.73 5.59
N SER A 469 -46.41 30.30 6.69
CA SER A 469 -46.67 29.62 7.96
C SER A 469 -47.97 28.81 7.92
N GLY A 470 -47.91 27.53 8.32
CA GLY A 470 -49.07 26.67 8.55
C GLY A 470 -48.79 25.64 9.63
N SER A 471 -49.45 25.79 10.79
CA SER A 471 -49.36 24.90 11.94
C SER A 471 -50.30 23.69 11.80
N GLY A 472 -49.81 22.49 12.10
CA GLY A 472 -50.60 21.26 12.14
C GLY A 472 -49.82 20.07 12.70
N SER A 473 -49.88 19.89 14.01
CA SER A 473 -49.71 18.65 14.80
C SER A 473 -49.11 17.39 14.14
N GLY A 474 -47.89 17.03 14.55
CA GLY A 474 -47.66 15.70 15.17
C GLY A 474 -46.98 14.59 14.37
N ALA A 475 -46.12 14.91 13.41
CA ALA A 475 -45.03 14.05 12.95
C ALA A 475 -43.80 14.96 12.75
N PRO A 476 -42.56 14.56 13.11
CA PRO A 476 -41.41 15.36 12.70
C PRO A 476 -41.41 15.37 11.16
N PRO A 477 -41.26 16.54 10.51
CA PRO A 477 -41.18 16.56 9.07
C PRO A 477 -39.88 15.87 8.68
N ALA A 478 -39.96 14.77 7.93
CA ALA A 478 -38.80 14.28 7.19
C ALA A 478 -38.35 15.44 6.29
N SER A 479 -37.20 16.04 6.61
CA SER A 479 -36.64 17.18 5.90
C SER A 479 -35.86 16.76 4.65
N GLY A 480 -35.78 15.45 4.39
CA GLY A 480 -35.14 14.88 3.21
C GLY A 480 -35.04 13.36 3.28
N VAL A 481 -34.29 12.80 2.33
CA VAL A 481 -33.93 11.38 2.27
C VAL A 481 -32.41 11.32 2.15
N ALA A 482 -31.77 10.48 2.95
CA ALA A 482 -30.34 10.19 2.83
C ALA A 482 -30.14 8.83 2.16
N VAL A 483 -29.23 8.78 1.19
CA VAL A 483 -28.75 7.52 0.62
C VAL A 483 -27.70 6.96 1.58
N VAL A 484 -27.97 5.79 2.15
CA VAL A 484 -27.14 5.21 3.22
C VAL A 484 -26.61 3.82 2.89
N SER A 485 -26.98 3.26 1.74
CA SER A 485 -26.50 1.97 1.26
C SER A 485 -26.45 1.92 -0.28
N ALA A 486 -25.75 2.89 -0.88
CA ALA A 486 -25.43 2.91 -2.32
C ALA A 486 -24.44 1.80 -2.71
N ALA A 487 -24.20 1.64 -4.02
CA ALA A 487 -23.28 0.62 -4.52
C ALA A 487 -21.80 0.92 -4.18
N GLU A 488 -21.44 2.20 -4.04
CA GLU A 488 -20.12 2.68 -3.60
C GLU A 488 -20.28 3.59 -2.39
N ILE A 489 -19.29 3.62 -1.49
CA ILE A 489 -19.34 4.48 -0.29
C ILE A 489 -19.50 5.95 -0.67
N THR A 490 -18.83 6.38 -1.75
CA THR A 490 -18.82 7.78 -2.19
C THR A 490 -20.17 8.28 -2.70
N ASP A 491 -21.08 7.37 -3.02
CA ASP A 491 -22.43 7.67 -3.49
C ASP A 491 -23.43 7.80 -2.33
N ASN A 492 -23.00 7.50 -1.11
CA ASN A 492 -23.81 7.74 0.07
C ASN A 492 -23.86 9.23 0.42
N SER A 493 -24.95 9.62 1.06
CA SER A 493 -25.06 10.91 1.72
C SER A 493 -23.99 11.05 2.79
N PRO A 494 -23.40 12.24 3.01
CA PRO A 494 -22.37 12.44 4.01
C PRO A 494 -22.78 11.94 5.40
N VAL A 495 -21.78 11.50 6.17
CA VAL A 495 -21.94 11.21 7.60
C VAL A 495 -22.44 12.46 8.35
N GLY A 496 -23.17 12.26 9.44
CA GLY A 496 -23.89 13.30 10.17
C GLY A 496 -25.36 13.46 9.76
N SER A 497 -25.89 12.54 8.96
CA SER A 497 -27.33 12.50 8.62
C SER A 497 -28.14 11.90 9.78
N CYS A 498 -29.23 12.55 10.20
CA CYS A 498 -30.02 12.16 11.37
C CYS A 498 -31.36 11.50 10.98
N ILE A 499 -31.55 10.26 11.41
CA ILE A 499 -32.72 9.41 11.11
C ILE A 499 -33.84 9.71 12.09
N GLY A 500 -35.02 10.01 11.56
CA GLY A 500 -36.19 10.43 12.34
C GLY A 500 -36.63 9.38 13.36
N GLN A 501 -36.99 8.17 12.91
CA GLN A 501 -37.50 7.09 13.76
C GLN A 501 -36.73 5.79 13.54
N GLU A 502 -36.72 4.89 14.53
CA GLU A 502 -36.09 3.56 14.37
C GLU A 502 -36.70 2.79 13.19
N SER A 503 -38.01 2.90 12.97
CA SER A 503 -38.72 2.24 11.87
C SER A 503 -38.32 2.73 10.48
N ASP A 504 -37.68 3.90 10.39
CA ASP A 504 -37.15 4.49 9.16
C ASP A 504 -35.80 3.86 8.78
N TRP A 505 -35.19 3.11 9.71
CA TRP A 505 -33.98 2.33 9.47
C TRP A 505 -34.32 0.84 9.34
N LYS A 506 -34.43 0.34 8.10
CA LYS A 506 -34.53 -1.11 7.85
C LYS A 506 -33.26 -1.65 7.22
N LEU A 507 -32.86 -2.85 7.65
CA LEU A 507 -31.71 -3.55 7.07
C LEU A 507 -31.89 -3.71 5.55
N GLY A 508 -30.92 -3.21 4.78
CA GLY A 508 -30.91 -3.27 3.33
C GLY A 508 -31.64 -2.12 2.62
N GLU A 509 -32.20 -1.14 3.35
CA GLU A 509 -32.73 0.07 2.71
C GLU A 509 -31.60 0.96 2.20
N ARG A 510 -31.67 1.29 0.90
CA ARG A 510 -30.72 2.19 0.24
C ARG A 510 -30.90 3.64 0.66
N GLU A 511 -32.13 4.02 0.96
CA GLU A 511 -32.56 5.39 1.22
C GLU A 511 -33.37 5.42 2.51
N VAL A 512 -33.03 6.33 3.42
CA VAL A 512 -33.71 6.47 4.72
C VAL A 512 -34.20 7.90 4.90
N PRO A 513 -35.43 8.10 5.41
CA PRO A 513 -35.92 9.41 5.83
C PRO A 513 -35.01 10.05 6.89
N VAL A 514 -34.69 11.33 6.70
CA VAL A 514 -33.88 12.11 7.64
C VAL A 514 -34.58 13.39 8.10
N VAL A 515 -34.21 13.83 9.28
CA VAL A 515 -34.66 15.06 9.94
C VAL A 515 -33.46 15.96 10.25
N SER A 516 -33.70 17.20 10.66
CA SER A 516 -32.63 18.05 11.18
C SER A 516 -32.03 17.42 12.45
N CYS A 517 -30.71 17.40 12.58
CA CYS A 517 -30.04 16.89 13.77
C CYS A 517 -30.28 17.74 15.03
N ASP A 518 -30.81 18.95 14.88
CA ASP A 518 -31.23 19.79 16.01
C ASP A 518 -32.64 19.42 16.52
N ASP A 519 -33.41 18.66 15.72
CA ASP A 519 -34.70 18.09 16.12
C ASP A 519 -34.50 16.72 16.79
N PRO A 520 -35.47 16.25 17.61
CA PRO A 520 -35.43 14.89 18.15
C PRO A 520 -35.37 13.85 17.03
N HIS A 521 -34.35 12.99 17.07
CA HIS A 521 -34.07 11.97 16.05
C HIS A 521 -33.61 10.68 16.71
N TRP A 522 -33.84 9.54 16.07
CA TRP A 522 -33.52 8.24 16.66
C TRP A 522 -32.01 7.95 16.61
N GLY A 523 -31.36 8.22 15.48
CA GLY A 523 -29.94 7.91 15.29
C GLY A 523 -29.25 8.77 14.26
N GLU A 524 -27.92 8.77 14.29
CA GLU A 524 -27.04 9.55 13.43
C GLU A 524 -26.14 8.60 12.62
N VAL A 525 -26.06 8.78 11.30
CA VAL A 525 -25.12 8.03 10.45
C VAL A 525 -23.70 8.53 10.72
N VAL A 526 -22.85 7.68 11.33
CA VAL A 526 -21.52 8.09 11.80
C VAL A 526 -20.38 7.64 10.91
N ALA A 527 -20.55 6.55 10.16
CA ALA A 527 -19.51 6.05 9.27
C ALA A 527 -20.05 5.12 8.16
N TYR A 528 -19.30 5.05 7.07
CA TYR A 528 -19.36 3.99 6.07
C TYR A 528 -18.01 3.30 6.04
N VAL A 529 -17.94 2.04 6.47
CA VAL A 529 -16.65 1.38 6.73
C VAL A 529 -16.49 0.15 5.84
N PRO A 530 -15.42 0.07 5.03
CA PRO A 530 -15.09 -1.14 4.29
C PRO A 530 -14.93 -2.36 5.21
N LEU A 531 -15.43 -3.51 4.77
CA LEU A 531 -15.34 -4.80 5.46
C LEU A 531 -14.10 -5.58 4.99
N VAL A 532 -13.65 -5.37 3.76
CA VAL A 532 -12.43 -5.98 3.21
C VAL A 532 -11.19 -5.27 3.76
N ASP A 533 -10.16 -6.05 4.09
CA ASP A 533 -8.90 -5.56 4.63
C ASP A 533 -7.74 -6.27 3.92
N THR A 534 -6.96 -5.53 3.14
CA THR A 534 -5.85 -6.09 2.37
C THR A 534 -4.70 -6.60 3.23
N GLU A 535 -4.68 -6.24 4.52
CA GLU A 535 -3.61 -6.68 5.42
C GLU A 535 -3.80 -8.13 5.85
N SER A 536 -5.04 -8.63 6.03
CA SER A 536 -5.30 -10.02 6.42
C SER A 536 -5.64 -10.92 5.23
N ARG A 537 -4.95 -12.07 5.14
CA ARG A 537 -5.24 -13.10 4.13
C ARG A 537 -6.63 -13.74 4.29
N TYR A 538 -7.28 -13.56 5.44
CA TYR A 538 -8.63 -14.06 5.71
C TYR A 538 -9.72 -13.06 5.31
N LEU A 539 -9.38 -11.78 5.16
CA LEU A 539 -10.29 -10.69 4.82
C LEU A 539 -10.18 -10.32 3.35
N THR A 540 -10.52 -11.28 2.49
CA THR A 540 -10.52 -11.09 1.03
C THR A 540 -11.85 -10.52 0.54
N ALA A 541 -11.89 -10.08 -0.72
CA ALA A 541 -13.13 -9.66 -1.40
C ALA A 541 -14.11 -10.81 -1.72
N LYS A 542 -13.79 -12.05 -1.34
CA LYS A 542 -14.73 -13.18 -1.47
C LYS A 542 -15.68 -13.17 -0.27
N TYR A 543 -16.95 -13.47 -0.54
CA TYR A 543 -17.96 -13.60 0.51
C TYR A 543 -17.51 -14.59 1.59
N PRO A 544 -17.31 -14.15 2.85
CA PRO A 544 -16.78 -15.00 3.90
C PRO A 544 -17.87 -15.80 4.64
N GLY A 545 -19.13 -15.68 4.22
CA GLY A 545 -20.30 -16.20 4.91
C GLY A 545 -20.94 -15.17 5.85
N ILE A 546 -22.26 -15.27 6.03
CA ILE A 546 -23.06 -14.25 6.74
C ILE A 546 -22.58 -14.01 8.17
N GLU A 547 -22.20 -15.07 8.90
CA GLU A 547 -21.71 -14.96 10.27
C GLU A 547 -20.47 -14.04 10.37
N GLN A 548 -19.55 -14.18 9.42
CA GLN A 548 -18.34 -13.37 9.38
C GLN A 548 -18.64 -11.94 8.90
N VAL A 549 -19.60 -11.74 8.01
CA VAL A 549 -20.04 -10.40 7.58
C VAL A 549 -20.68 -9.63 8.75
N VAL A 550 -21.51 -10.31 9.56
CA VAL A 550 -22.11 -9.73 10.77
C VAL A 550 -21.02 -9.36 11.77
N ALA A 551 -20.08 -10.26 12.05
CA ALA A 551 -18.96 -10.02 12.96
C ALA A 551 -18.09 -8.83 12.52
N LEU A 552 -17.76 -8.75 11.21
CA LEU A 552 -16.98 -7.65 10.65
C LEU A 552 -17.73 -6.32 10.72
N SER A 553 -19.02 -6.31 10.36
CA SER A 553 -19.84 -5.09 10.37
C SER A 553 -19.91 -4.51 11.79
N ARG A 554 -20.13 -5.38 12.78
CA ARG A 554 -20.09 -5.01 14.19
C ARG A 554 -18.74 -4.42 14.59
N PHE A 555 -17.65 -5.16 14.36
CA PHE A 555 -16.29 -4.73 14.72
C PHE A 555 -15.96 -3.36 14.14
N ARG A 556 -16.20 -3.17 12.85
CA ARG A 556 -15.89 -1.93 12.12
C ARG A 556 -16.72 -0.76 12.64
N CYS A 557 -18.01 -0.96 12.90
CA CYS A 557 -18.89 0.10 13.38
C CYS A 557 -18.69 0.45 14.86
N GLU A 558 -18.45 -0.54 15.74
CA GLU A 558 -18.12 -0.27 17.14
C GLU A 558 -16.81 0.50 17.24
N ARG A 559 -15.84 0.19 16.38
CA ARG A 559 -14.58 0.92 16.30
C ARG A 559 -14.76 2.36 15.81
N ALA A 560 -15.49 2.54 14.71
CA ALA A 560 -15.77 3.88 14.18
C ALA A 560 -16.46 4.77 15.22
N LEU A 561 -17.37 4.21 16.03
CA LEU A 561 -17.99 4.94 17.13
C LEU A 561 -16.98 5.28 18.24
N ALA A 562 -16.16 4.30 18.65
CA ALA A 562 -15.15 4.48 19.70
C ALA A 562 -14.10 5.55 19.35
N GLU A 563 -13.74 5.70 18.08
CA GLU A 563 -12.78 6.72 17.61
C GLU A 563 -13.24 8.16 17.87
N PHE A 564 -14.55 8.44 17.82
CA PHE A 564 -15.12 9.77 18.06
C PHE A 564 -15.63 9.97 19.49
N ARG A 565 -15.93 8.88 20.21
CA ARG A 565 -16.56 8.90 21.55
C ARG A 565 -16.01 7.79 22.46
N PRO A 566 -14.71 7.77 22.79
CA PRO A 566 -14.09 6.63 23.50
C PRO A 566 -14.67 6.39 24.91
N ASP A 567 -15.27 7.40 25.54
CA ASP A 567 -15.77 7.33 26.94
C ASP A 567 -17.32 7.47 27.08
N ASP A 568 -18.07 7.60 25.99
CA ASP A 568 -19.53 7.86 26.05
C ASP A 568 -20.36 6.58 26.00
N THR A 569 -20.70 6.02 27.16
CA THR A 569 -21.49 4.77 27.27
C THR A 569 -22.99 4.94 27.01
N ARG A 570 -23.45 6.14 26.63
CA ARG A 570 -24.89 6.42 26.42
C ARG A 570 -25.36 6.06 25.02
N VAL A 571 -24.44 5.82 24.09
CA VAL A 571 -24.70 5.59 22.67
C VAL A 571 -24.14 4.23 22.27
N MET A 572 -24.86 3.51 21.41
CA MET A 572 -24.41 2.28 20.77
C MET A 572 -24.56 2.41 19.25
N VAL A 573 -24.05 1.43 18.51
CA VAL A 573 -24.08 1.43 17.06
C VAL A 573 -24.97 0.31 16.51
N LYS A 574 -25.86 0.66 15.58
CA LYS A 574 -26.48 -0.28 14.65
C LYS A 574 -25.74 -0.25 13.32
N TYR A 575 -25.77 -1.36 12.61
CA TYR A 575 -25.02 -1.51 11.38
C TYR A 575 -25.81 -2.24 10.30
N SER A 576 -25.54 -1.91 9.03
CA SER A 576 -26.03 -2.69 7.89
C SER A 576 -25.07 -3.85 7.60
N THR A 577 -25.60 -4.97 7.11
CA THR A 577 -24.81 -6.12 6.69
C THR A 577 -25.06 -6.36 5.20
N PRO A 578 -24.07 -6.20 4.32
CA PRO A 578 -24.25 -6.49 2.90
C PRO A 578 -24.54 -7.98 2.71
N GLY A 579 -25.56 -8.29 1.91
CA GLY A 579 -25.91 -9.66 1.52
C GLY A 579 -24.85 -10.26 0.58
N GLU A 580 -24.87 -11.58 0.38
CA GLU A 580 -23.93 -12.31 -0.49
C GLU A 580 -23.85 -11.73 -1.91
N ASP A 581 -24.96 -11.20 -2.44
CA ASP A 581 -25.07 -10.59 -3.76
C ASP A 581 -24.29 -9.28 -3.91
N ALA A 582 -23.92 -8.64 -2.80
CA ALA A 582 -23.07 -7.45 -2.77
C ALA A 582 -21.57 -7.77 -2.78
N TRP A 583 -21.17 -9.06 -2.70
CA TRP A 583 -19.77 -9.49 -2.72
C TRP A 583 -19.40 -10.04 -4.10
N ASP A 584 -18.23 -9.67 -4.62
CA ASP A 584 -17.78 -10.13 -5.93
C ASP A 584 -17.29 -11.60 -5.91
N PRO A 585 -17.91 -12.54 -6.67
CA PRO A 585 -17.41 -13.92 -6.78
C PRO A 585 -16.01 -14.04 -7.40
N SER A 586 -15.54 -12.98 -8.08
CA SER A 586 -14.28 -12.89 -8.83
C SER A 586 -13.23 -11.99 -8.15
N GLY A 587 -13.61 -11.26 -7.08
CA GLY A 587 -12.78 -10.31 -6.32
C GLY A 587 -12.68 -8.89 -6.92
N PRO A 588 -12.15 -7.94 -6.13
CA PRO A 588 -12.86 -6.75 -5.62
C PRO A 588 -13.31 -5.78 -6.72
N THR A 589 -14.63 -5.59 -6.86
CA THR A 589 -15.20 -4.53 -7.72
C THR A 589 -16.23 -3.64 -7.02
N LEU A 590 -16.69 -3.99 -5.82
CA LEU A 590 -17.59 -3.18 -4.98
C LEU A 590 -16.88 -2.77 -3.69
N ASP A 591 -17.27 -1.64 -3.10
CA ASP A 591 -16.95 -1.39 -1.71
C ASP A 591 -17.83 -2.37 -0.91
N GLU A 592 -17.33 -3.53 -0.49
CA GLU A 592 -18.08 -4.33 0.48
C GLU A 592 -17.98 -3.59 1.82
N TYR A 593 -18.98 -2.77 2.16
CA TYR A 593 -18.96 -1.90 3.33
C TYR A 593 -20.18 -2.06 4.23
N THR A 594 -20.06 -1.56 5.46
CA THR A 594 -21.15 -1.44 6.42
C THR A 594 -21.45 0.03 6.71
N THR A 595 -22.72 0.34 6.92
CA THR A 595 -23.18 1.66 7.35
C THR A 595 -23.44 1.65 8.84
N CYS A 596 -22.78 2.56 9.55
CA CYS A 596 -22.81 2.64 11.01
C CYS A 596 -23.74 3.78 11.45
N VAL A 597 -24.72 3.46 12.29
CA VAL A 597 -25.69 4.41 12.85
C VAL A 597 -25.59 4.42 14.36
N ALA A 598 -25.19 5.54 14.94
CA ALA A 598 -25.16 5.74 16.37
C ALA A 598 -26.56 6.09 16.89
N HIS A 599 -27.00 5.44 17.97
CA HIS A 599 -28.26 5.75 18.65
C HIS A 599 -28.13 5.53 20.16
N ARG A 600 -29.06 6.05 20.96
CA ARG A 600 -28.99 5.87 22.42
C ARG A 600 -29.20 4.42 22.84
N ILE A 601 -28.49 4.01 23.89
CA ILE A 601 -28.57 2.66 24.47
C ILE A 601 -29.98 2.31 25.00
N ASP A 602 -30.70 3.31 25.50
CA ASP A 602 -32.10 3.18 25.98
C ASP A 602 -33.13 3.29 24.86
N ASN A 603 -32.68 3.48 23.61
CA ASN A 603 -33.52 3.67 22.43
C ASN A 603 -34.45 4.91 22.51
N GLU A 604 -34.19 5.84 23.42
CA GLU A 604 -34.85 7.15 23.42
C GLU A 604 -34.30 8.03 22.29
N TYR A 605 -35.06 9.06 21.92
CA TYR A 605 -34.62 10.04 20.92
C TYR A 605 -33.37 10.79 21.38
N MET A 606 -32.41 10.94 20.47
CA MET A 606 -31.26 11.80 20.60
C MET A 606 -31.67 13.28 20.50
N THR A 607 -30.95 14.11 21.24
CA THR A 607 -31.05 15.58 21.17
C THR A 607 -29.73 16.18 20.70
N ALA A 608 -29.68 17.50 20.49
CA ALA A 608 -28.44 18.20 20.11
C ALA A 608 -27.25 17.91 21.07
N ALA A 609 -27.50 17.57 22.34
CA ALA A 609 -26.47 17.22 23.31
C ALA A 609 -25.90 15.79 23.14
N ASP A 610 -26.59 14.93 22.40
CA ASP A 610 -26.25 13.52 22.20
C ASP A 610 -25.53 13.27 20.86
N ARG A 611 -25.46 14.29 19.98
CA ARG A 611 -24.83 14.22 18.66
C ARG A 611 -23.39 13.72 18.72
N VAL A 612 -23.01 12.85 17.80
CA VAL A 612 -21.62 12.35 17.73
C VAL A 612 -20.72 13.45 17.16
N SER A 613 -19.56 13.69 17.78
CA SER A 613 -18.64 14.75 17.33
C SER A 613 -17.72 14.19 16.25
N LEU A 614 -18.14 14.32 14.99
CA LEU A 614 -17.39 13.82 13.83
C LEU A 614 -16.14 14.67 13.50
N ASP A 615 -16.00 15.87 14.09
CA ASP A 615 -14.88 16.79 13.88
C ASP A 615 -13.69 16.55 14.84
N SER A 616 -13.83 15.63 15.79
CA SER A 616 -12.77 15.30 16.75
C SER A 616 -11.71 14.39 16.10
N PRO A 617 -10.41 14.54 16.43
CA PRO A 617 -9.38 13.65 15.89
C PRO A 617 -9.64 12.22 16.36
N ALA A 618 -9.79 11.29 15.41
CA ALA A 618 -9.95 9.87 15.68
C ALA A 618 -8.76 9.35 16.50
N VAL A 619 -9.05 8.72 17.64
CA VAL A 619 -8.03 8.00 18.44
C VAL A 619 -8.19 6.51 18.16
N PRO A 620 -7.18 5.84 17.58
CA PRO A 620 -7.21 4.39 17.40
C PRO A 620 -7.47 3.71 18.75
N THR A 621 -8.61 3.02 18.84
CA THR A 621 -9.07 2.38 20.08
C THR A 621 -9.46 0.94 19.78
N SER A 622 -9.04 0.00 20.63
CA SER A 622 -9.42 -1.39 20.52
C SER A 622 -10.90 -1.60 20.88
N VAL A 623 -11.56 -2.53 20.20
CA VAL A 623 -12.96 -2.87 20.46
C VAL A 623 -13.02 -4.15 21.28
N ARG A 624 -13.82 -4.14 22.36
CA ARG A 624 -14.02 -5.33 23.20
C ARG A 624 -15.04 -6.26 22.54
N MET A 625 -14.60 -7.40 22.02
CA MET A 625 -15.47 -8.38 21.37
C MET A 625 -15.31 -9.78 21.97
N PRO A 626 -16.41 -10.55 22.06
CA PRO A 626 -16.33 -11.90 22.59
C PRO A 626 -15.55 -12.83 21.66
N THR A 627 -15.00 -13.92 22.17
CA THR A 627 -14.44 -15.03 21.37
C THR A 627 -15.17 -16.36 21.58
N PHE A 628 -16.16 -16.34 22.49
CA PHE A 628 -16.96 -17.47 22.92
C PHE A 628 -18.43 -17.05 23.17
N ALA A 629 -19.05 -16.37 22.21
CA ALA A 629 -20.48 -16.05 22.24
C ALA A 629 -21.35 -17.28 21.91
N ALA A 630 -22.65 -17.23 22.23
CA ALA A 630 -23.57 -18.32 21.92
C ALA A 630 -23.65 -18.61 20.40
N ASN A 631 -23.65 -17.55 19.58
CA ASN A 631 -23.55 -17.64 18.12
C ASN A 631 -22.19 -17.11 17.67
N ILE A 632 -21.54 -17.81 16.73
CA ILE A 632 -20.20 -17.47 16.24
C ILE A 632 -20.16 -16.08 15.60
N GLU A 633 -21.25 -15.63 14.98
CA GLU A 633 -21.38 -14.31 14.34
C GLU A 633 -21.18 -13.12 15.30
N PHE A 634 -21.31 -13.32 16.61
CA PHE A 634 -21.07 -12.26 17.59
C PHE A 634 -19.63 -12.21 18.07
N ASN A 635 -18.80 -13.19 17.72
CA ASN A 635 -17.40 -13.22 18.09
C ASN A 635 -16.57 -12.19 17.32
N ALA A 636 -15.36 -11.92 17.82
CA ALA A 636 -14.33 -11.20 17.10
C ALA A 636 -14.11 -11.84 15.73
N PRO A 637 -14.11 -11.06 14.63
CA PRO A 637 -14.07 -11.60 13.29
C PRO A 637 -12.75 -12.33 13.00
N VAL A 638 -12.79 -13.40 12.21
CA VAL A 638 -11.57 -14.04 11.68
C VAL A 638 -10.76 -13.02 10.86
N GLY A 639 -9.45 -13.00 10.99
CA GLY A 639 -8.57 -12.00 10.37
C GLY A 639 -8.48 -10.67 11.12
N SER A 640 -9.09 -10.57 12.30
CA SER A 640 -8.81 -9.51 13.27
C SER A 640 -7.78 -9.95 14.30
N CYS A 641 -7.26 -8.98 15.05
CA CYS A 641 -6.05 -9.18 15.84
C CYS A 641 -6.25 -8.81 17.32
N VAL A 642 -5.72 -9.65 18.21
CA VAL A 642 -5.75 -9.47 19.67
C VAL A 642 -4.64 -8.51 20.06
N GLU A 643 -4.99 -7.41 20.73
CA GLU A 643 -4.07 -6.32 21.07
C GLU A 643 -2.89 -6.81 21.92
N SER A 644 -3.15 -7.58 22.99
CA SER A 644 -2.10 -8.07 23.89
C SER A 644 -2.25 -9.53 24.32
N LYS A 645 -1.13 -10.16 24.67
CA LYS A 645 -1.07 -11.53 25.19
C LYS A 645 -1.88 -11.74 26.45
N THR A 646 -1.87 -10.75 27.36
CA THR A 646 -2.56 -10.85 28.65
C THR A 646 -4.06 -11.00 28.49
N ASP A 647 -4.62 -10.56 27.36
CA ASP A 647 -6.06 -10.65 27.09
C ASP A 647 -6.49 -12.09 26.79
N LEU A 648 -5.65 -12.90 26.13
CA LEU A 648 -5.99 -14.30 25.79
C LEU A 648 -5.94 -15.25 27.00
N ALA A 649 -5.62 -14.77 28.20
CA ALA A 649 -5.52 -15.60 29.40
C ALA A 649 -6.90 -16.03 29.97
N THR A 650 -7.40 -17.17 29.48
CA THR A 650 -8.27 -18.21 30.11
C THR A 650 -9.51 -17.85 30.95
N THR A 651 -9.91 -16.59 31.11
CA THR A 651 -11.15 -16.23 31.84
C THR A 651 -11.97 -15.10 31.22
N THR A 652 -11.41 -14.35 30.27
CA THR A 652 -12.10 -13.23 29.65
C THR A 652 -12.78 -13.69 28.37
N THR A 653 -14.11 -13.60 28.30
CA THR A 653 -14.86 -13.85 27.07
C THR A 653 -14.64 -12.75 26.05
N ASP A 654 -14.48 -11.49 26.49
CA ASP A 654 -14.32 -10.30 25.64
C ASP A 654 -12.87 -9.84 25.56
N LEU A 655 -12.28 -9.83 24.36
CA LEU A 655 -10.91 -9.43 24.10
C LEU A 655 -10.86 -8.05 23.45
N PRO A 656 -9.80 -7.24 23.67
CA PRO A 656 -9.55 -6.04 22.90
C PRO A 656 -9.03 -6.44 21.51
N ILE A 657 -9.81 -6.11 20.50
CA ILE A 657 -9.56 -6.43 19.10
C ILE A 657 -9.18 -5.17 18.35
N VAL A 658 -8.14 -5.29 17.53
CA VAL A 658 -7.62 -4.26 16.64
C VAL A 658 -7.52 -4.82 15.21
N PRO A 659 -7.47 -3.98 14.17
CA PRO A 659 -7.06 -4.43 12.84
C PRO A 659 -5.63 -4.90 12.86
N CYS A 660 -5.30 -5.86 12.00
CA CYS A 660 -3.95 -6.38 11.95
C CYS A 660 -2.93 -5.36 11.40
N GLY A 661 -3.36 -4.29 10.73
CA GLY A 661 -2.49 -3.16 10.38
C GLY A 661 -1.93 -2.38 11.60
N GLU A 662 -2.55 -2.51 12.76
CA GLU A 662 -2.10 -1.90 14.02
C GLU A 662 -1.23 -2.85 14.84
N ALA A 663 -0.57 -2.34 15.89
CA ALA A 663 0.27 -3.17 16.75
C ALA A 663 -0.60 -4.16 17.55
N HIS A 664 -0.33 -5.44 17.40
CA HIS A 664 -1.09 -6.52 18.03
C HIS A 664 -0.21 -7.72 18.37
N TRP A 665 -0.71 -8.65 19.17
CA TRP A 665 0.04 -9.83 19.62
C TRP A 665 -0.31 -11.12 18.86
N ALA A 666 -1.57 -11.30 18.43
CA ALA A 666 -1.99 -12.51 17.71
C ALA A 666 -3.11 -12.22 16.71
N GLU A 667 -3.19 -13.00 15.65
CA GLU A 667 -4.29 -12.97 14.67
C GLU A 667 -5.26 -14.14 14.92
N ILE A 668 -6.57 -13.85 14.89
CA ILE A 668 -7.63 -14.87 14.99
C ILE A 668 -7.81 -15.53 13.62
N VAL A 669 -7.61 -16.84 13.54
CA VAL A 669 -7.61 -17.56 12.24
C VAL A 669 -8.81 -18.49 12.05
N GLY A 670 -9.63 -18.69 13.08
CA GLY A 670 -10.89 -19.40 12.90
C GLY A 670 -11.61 -19.82 14.17
N TYR A 671 -12.87 -20.21 13.95
CA TYR A 671 -13.76 -20.82 14.94
C TYR A 671 -14.26 -22.18 14.45
N PRO A 672 -13.40 -23.23 14.37
CA PRO A 672 -13.86 -24.52 13.88
C PRO A 672 -14.91 -25.12 14.82
N VAL A 673 -16.07 -25.49 14.25
CA VAL A 673 -17.11 -26.25 14.95
C VAL A 673 -16.58 -27.64 15.26
N LEU A 674 -16.62 -27.99 16.54
CA LEU A 674 -16.21 -29.29 17.07
C LEU A 674 -17.39 -30.25 17.12
N TYR A 675 -18.58 -29.77 17.50
CA TYR A 675 -19.81 -30.56 17.55
C TYR A 675 -20.95 -29.71 17.00
N ASP A 676 -21.58 -30.17 15.93
CA ASP A 676 -22.76 -29.52 15.34
C ASP A 676 -23.97 -29.63 16.30
N GLU A 677 -24.98 -28.79 16.11
CA GLU A 677 -26.18 -28.73 16.97
C GLU A 677 -26.84 -30.11 17.17
N GLY A 678 -26.92 -30.92 16.11
CA GLY A 678 -27.46 -32.29 16.17
C GLY A 678 -26.59 -33.29 16.93
N ASP A 679 -25.27 -33.15 16.90
CA ASP A 679 -24.31 -34.00 17.61
C ASP A 679 -24.15 -33.57 19.08
N ALA A 680 -24.21 -32.27 19.34
CA ALA A 680 -24.24 -31.70 20.69
C ALA A 680 -25.47 -32.16 21.47
N LEU A 681 -26.63 -32.27 20.80
CA LEU A 681 -27.87 -32.82 21.37
C LEU A 681 -27.79 -34.34 21.63
N ALA A 682 -27.07 -35.10 20.80
CA ALA A 682 -26.86 -36.55 21.01
C ALA A 682 -25.86 -36.86 22.14
N GLU A 683 -24.96 -35.91 22.45
CA GLU A 683 -23.96 -36.00 23.52
C GLU A 683 -24.25 -35.11 24.74
N ALA A 684 -25.41 -34.43 24.79
CA ALA A 684 -25.78 -33.46 25.83
C ALA A 684 -25.67 -34.00 27.27
N ASP A 685 -25.89 -35.31 27.45
CA ASP A 685 -25.78 -35.98 28.75
C ASP A 685 -24.35 -36.43 29.11
N LYS A 686 -23.35 -36.20 28.25
CA LYS A 686 -21.99 -36.77 28.39
C LYS A 686 -20.91 -35.81 27.92
N TRP A 687 -20.66 -34.76 28.69
CA TRP A 687 -19.38 -34.03 28.65
C TRP A 687 -18.20 -35.00 28.46
N PRO A 688 -17.45 -34.93 27.35
CA PRO A 688 -16.45 -35.95 26.99
C PRO A 688 -15.12 -35.78 27.75
N GLY A 689 -14.98 -34.73 28.56
CA GLY A 689 -13.78 -34.42 29.33
C GLY A 689 -12.84 -33.45 28.61
N ASP A 690 -12.14 -32.61 29.37
CA ASP A 690 -11.27 -31.54 28.83
C ASP A 690 -10.23 -32.08 27.85
N LYS A 691 -9.67 -33.26 28.12
CA LYS A 691 -8.67 -33.90 27.25
C LYS A 691 -9.21 -34.24 25.87
N VAL A 692 -10.46 -34.70 25.79
CA VAL A 692 -11.08 -35.10 24.53
C VAL A 692 -11.45 -33.86 23.72
N VAL A 693 -12.05 -32.86 24.38
CA VAL A 693 -12.40 -31.59 23.74
C VAL A 693 -11.15 -30.86 23.25
N TYR A 694 -10.11 -30.76 24.09
CA TYR A 694 -8.85 -30.15 23.68
C TYR A 694 -8.18 -30.89 22.52
N ALA A 695 -8.19 -32.23 22.52
CA ALA A 695 -7.63 -32.99 21.40
C ALA A 695 -8.37 -32.71 20.08
N LYS A 696 -9.71 -32.61 20.13
CA LYS A 696 -10.53 -32.26 18.95
C LYS A 696 -10.29 -30.82 18.50
N ALA A 697 -10.26 -29.88 19.44
CA ALA A 697 -9.94 -28.47 19.20
C ALA A 697 -8.56 -28.31 18.57
N ARG A 698 -7.56 -29.01 19.12
CA ARG A 698 -6.19 -29.01 18.61
C ARG A 698 -6.12 -29.54 17.19
N ALA A 699 -6.72 -30.69 16.92
CA ALA A 699 -6.73 -31.25 15.57
C ALA A 699 -7.39 -30.31 14.55
N ALA A 700 -8.51 -29.68 14.92
CA ALA A 700 -9.22 -28.73 14.05
C ALA A 700 -8.44 -27.44 13.81
N CYS A 701 -7.80 -26.88 14.84
CA CYS A 701 -6.97 -25.69 14.70
C CYS A 701 -5.67 -25.97 13.92
N GLU A 702 -5.00 -27.10 14.19
CA GLU A 702 -3.80 -27.52 13.43
C GLU A 702 -4.12 -27.71 11.95
N ASP A 703 -5.28 -28.29 11.61
CA ASP A 703 -5.74 -28.43 10.23
C ASP A 703 -5.92 -27.08 9.53
N ARG A 704 -6.51 -26.11 10.23
CA ARG A 704 -6.76 -24.76 9.70
C ARG A 704 -5.50 -23.91 9.55
N THR A 705 -4.45 -24.20 10.32
CA THR A 705 -3.15 -23.53 10.22
C THR A 705 -2.12 -24.31 9.40
N LYS A 706 -2.53 -25.37 8.68
CA LYS A 706 -1.62 -26.10 7.78
C LYS A 706 -1.04 -25.16 6.72
N GLY A 707 0.29 -25.19 6.59
CA GLY A 707 1.01 -24.36 5.62
C GLY A 707 1.37 -22.96 6.11
N LEU A 708 1.06 -22.62 7.37
CA LEU A 708 1.66 -21.46 8.03
C LEU A 708 3.13 -21.74 8.39
N SER A 709 3.92 -20.67 8.48
CA SER A 709 5.37 -20.73 8.72
C SER A 709 5.74 -21.33 10.09
N ASP A 710 6.89 -22.00 10.17
CA ASP A 710 7.40 -22.68 11.37
C ASP A 710 7.77 -21.72 12.52
N ASP A 711 7.85 -20.41 12.24
CA ASP A 711 8.11 -19.35 13.23
C ASP A 711 6.84 -18.88 13.97
N LEU A 712 5.69 -19.48 13.69
CA LEU A 712 4.40 -19.17 14.30
C LEU A 712 4.03 -20.16 15.41
N ARG A 713 3.34 -19.64 16.42
CA ARG A 713 2.77 -20.39 17.53
C ARG A 713 1.26 -20.40 17.44
N LEU A 714 0.68 -21.60 17.41
CA LEU A 714 -0.76 -21.81 17.50
C LEU A 714 -1.23 -21.74 18.96
N HIS A 715 -2.22 -20.90 19.21
CA HIS A 715 -2.96 -20.77 20.46
C HIS A 715 -4.38 -21.30 20.27
N ILE A 716 -4.78 -22.21 21.16
CA ILE A 716 -6.06 -22.91 21.08
C ILE A 716 -6.82 -22.62 22.36
N THR A 717 -7.99 -22.00 22.22
CA THR A 717 -8.96 -21.88 23.32
C THR A 717 -10.15 -22.77 22.99
N TYR A 718 -10.73 -23.42 24.00
CA TYR A 718 -11.83 -24.36 23.85
C TYR A 718 -12.83 -24.19 24.99
N PRO A 719 -14.11 -24.52 24.77
CA PRO A 719 -15.18 -24.27 25.72
C PRO A 719 -15.12 -25.28 26.88
N ALA A 720 -15.51 -24.81 28.07
CA ALA A 720 -15.54 -25.62 29.28
C ALA A 720 -16.85 -26.44 29.39
N LYS A 721 -16.92 -27.30 30.41
CA LYS A 721 -18.02 -28.25 30.64
C LYS A 721 -19.42 -27.61 30.65
N ASP A 722 -19.54 -26.37 31.10
CA ASP A 722 -20.80 -25.62 31.19
C ASP A 722 -21.47 -25.43 29.82
N TRP A 723 -20.70 -25.45 28.71
CA TRP A 723 -21.24 -25.39 27.36
C TRP A 723 -22.04 -26.64 26.94
N TRP A 724 -21.92 -27.75 27.68
CA TRP A 724 -22.67 -28.98 27.43
C TRP A 724 -23.99 -29.04 28.21
N THR A 725 -24.32 -28.02 29.01
CA THR A 725 -25.54 -28.01 29.83
C THR A 725 -26.80 -27.51 29.08
N SER A 726 -26.63 -26.95 27.88
CA SER A 726 -27.71 -26.51 26.97
C SER A 726 -27.20 -26.61 25.53
N PRO A 727 -27.41 -27.77 24.85
CA PRO A 727 -26.79 -28.10 23.56
C PRO A 727 -27.52 -27.50 22.35
N ASP A 728 -28.34 -26.46 22.53
CA ASP A 728 -29.09 -25.80 21.46
C ASP A 728 -28.22 -24.90 20.56
N ARG A 729 -26.90 -25.15 20.58
CA ARG A 729 -25.89 -24.36 19.86
C ARG A 729 -24.67 -25.20 19.50
N PRO A 730 -23.97 -24.86 18.41
CA PRO A 730 -22.72 -25.51 18.05
C PRO A 730 -21.65 -25.28 19.12
N ILE A 731 -20.82 -26.30 19.35
CA ILE A 731 -19.66 -26.22 20.24
C ILE A 731 -18.43 -26.08 19.34
N TYR A 732 -17.64 -25.02 19.53
CA TYR A 732 -16.52 -24.66 18.65
C TYR A 732 -15.26 -24.30 19.46
N ALA A 733 -14.09 -24.30 18.82
CA ALA A 733 -12.85 -23.78 19.40
C ALA A 733 -12.50 -22.41 18.80
N MET A 734 -11.63 -21.64 19.45
CA MET A 734 -11.00 -20.46 18.86
C MET A 734 -9.53 -20.76 18.58
N CYS A 735 -9.11 -20.51 17.34
CA CYS A 735 -7.72 -20.65 16.90
C CYS A 735 -7.13 -19.25 16.68
N ALA A 736 -6.00 -18.97 17.32
CA ALA A 736 -5.22 -17.75 17.09
C ALA A 736 -3.74 -18.08 16.89
N VAL A 737 -3.01 -17.24 16.18
CA VAL A 737 -1.58 -17.43 15.91
C VAL A 737 -0.78 -16.18 16.26
N SER A 738 0.39 -16.37 16.84
CA SER A 738 1.38 -15.32 17.12
C SER A 738 2.75 -15.75 16.63
N TYR A 739 3.73 -14.85 16.58
CA TYR A 739 5.12 -15.26 16.42
C TYR A 739 5.63 -16.04 17.65
N LEU A 740 6.55 -16.98 17.44
CA LEU A 740 7.25 -17.70 18.51
C LEU A 740 8.01 -16.77 19.47
N ALA A 741 8.50 -15.64 18.94
CA ALA A 741 9.19 -14.59 19.68
C ALA A 741 8.28 -13.85 20.68
N ASP A 742 6.95 -14.01 20.57
CA ASP A 742 5.96 -13.55 21.54
C ASP A 742 5.90 -12.03 21.74
N ASN A 743 6.38 -11.27 20.74
CA ASN A 743 6.34 -9.81 20.68
C ASN A 743 5.12 -9.32 19.89
N THR A 744 4.74 -8.05 20.08
CA THR A 744 3.75 -7.37 19.24
C THR A 744 4.29 -7.09 17.84
N PHE A 745 3.43 -7.12 16.82
CA PHE A 745 3.75 -6.86 15.42
C PHE A 745 2.62 -6.12 14.70
N THR A 746 2.87 -5.69 13.48
CA THR A 746 1.91 -4.99 12.59
C THR A 746 1.87 -5.71 11.24
N GLY A 747 0.72 -5.70 10.57
CA GLY A 747 0.42 -6.51 9.39
C GLY A 747 -0.03 -7.93 9.78
N ALA A 748 -0.83 -8.58 8.94
CA ALA A 748 -1.28 -9.94 9.23
C ALA A 748 -0.21 -11.00 8.95
N LEU A 749 -0.45 -12.19 9.46
CA LEU A 749 0.43 -13.34 9.28
C LEU A 749 0.24 -13.92 7.88
N ARG A 750 1.31 -13.86 7.06
CA ARG A 750 1.30 -14.32 5.66
C ARG A 750 1.46 -15.84 5.54
#